data_AF-A0A409V9J7-F1
#
_entry.id   AF-A0A409V9J7-F1
#
_cell.length_a   1.000
_cell.length_b   1.000
_cell.length_c   1.000
_cell.angle_alpha   90.00
_cell.angle_beta   90.00
_cell.angle_gamma   90.00
#
_symmetry.space_group_name_H-M   'P 1'
#
loop_
_entity.id
_entity.type
_entity.pdbx_description
1 polymer ?
#
loop_
_entity_poly.entity_id
_entity_poly.type
_entity_poly.pdbx_seq_one_letter_code
_entity_poly.pdbx_strand_id
1 'polypeptide(L)'
;MTFHANLENICFDVLVEIMLLLDWKDILKLRQLSSTLDLATRERALWFNLVRSSPTRFMLPKQMHRSSYTAAILPGGRWFLQVDEHLQVLYMDLDTLDSPWQTLIPASVDPSIACPYRYAPLNSVLDIDLDAEHTTFNIAILTPFRLEDGPPFLVTRFTIWHCTTDFDENGCITGLKAVVLSTFEERTICFNMRNVDLRGDFIAYSNYFVVVVDWKLANGCTEKLPRFCFPVMPSQLEKLCILPNKQLLYMTLFRWRIISWVNLPLTHDLLVDIFHHAICPQYPSPPDIPTSLLAEKPPLFINGSIPLHIQGDTISLVNFGLDLTHTSFRLPDPSSPSLISMKTTILEQKVRLGGNFDINARCGLIHSTDDSLLTATYDIPQDGSPASLNTYICANLPSMVHQSGEETFYTAIDGDRNLSHTTVVPVQPNLEKVPLDILLEVISLLEWHEILQLRQVSKSLCAATHERTIWYNIIKSSPSRFLLQKQMRRCSSQELEEAYLRTQLASRRWVKPTIPRRVDARLGLEYTSLHNTAILPGGRWLLQLDKNLQVLYMDLDTPESTWQTLITASLDPSTPRPALSPSLRLILDIDYEAEHTVFNIAIPTPYQLEGGPPFLVTKFTIWGCATHFDDNGCAVGLKAAQLSTFEERSIRFALDMVHLRGDFIVYPTSFIVVIDWKLANGYSEKLPRFCFPATGFTLKELYILPKKQLFCMGEIQWTVMSWRNLPLTTDILLDRYQYPLRSQYSAPPDVCVSMLSDRPPLLHGLTLLHIQGDSVILTNTVNNLIYISFKLPNPTSPSPFSIKSTVIHKHFPYTGCFDVGSLCGLMCPNNNSIVTTVYELPGEGTHPSHSMFTWADISSPILAPKNLLYMAVDGVSRRCLIASYSEGDFQVIDF
;
A
#
# COMPACT_ATOMS: atom_id res chain seq x y z
N MET A 1 35.19 -43.84 -11.44
CA MET A 1 35.05 -45.18 -10.84
C MET A 1 35.68 -45.31 -9.44
N THR A 2 36.33 -44.28 -8.89
CA THR A 2 36.91 -44.26 -7.53
C THR A 2 36.01 -43.61 -6.45
N PHE A 3 34.73 -43.40 -6.74
CA PHE A 3 33.77 -42.76 -5.81
C PHE A 3 32.80 -43.75 -5.13
N HIS A 4 32.92 -45.06 -5.43
CA HIS A 4 31.88 -46.04 -5.09
C HIS A 4 32.06 -46.79 -3.77
N ALA A 5 33.20 -46.63 -3.07
CA ALA A 5 33.53 -47.50 -1.94
C ALA A 5 33.24 -46.92 -0.54
N ASN A 6 32.69 -45.70 -0.40
CA ASN A 6 32.58 -45.04 0.92
C ASN A 6 31.18 -44.54 1.32
N LEU A 7 30.12 -44.91 0.60
CA LEU A 7 28.75 -44.44 0.93
C LEU A 7 28.09 -45.19 2.10
N GLU A 8 28.62 -46.34 2.52
CA GLU A 8 28.05 -47.11 3.64
C GLU A 8 28.46 -46.59 5.02
N ASN A 9 29.37 -45.61 5.11
CA ASN A 9 29.88 -45.05 6.37
C ASN A 9 29.55 -43.56 6.60
N ILE A 10 28.61 -42.98 5.84
CA ILE A 10 28.23 -41.57 6.01
C ILE A 10 27.13 -41.46 7.08
N CYS A 11 27.37 -40.62 8.09
CA CYS A 11 26.39 -40.35 9.15
C CYS A 11 25.10 -39.74 8.57
N PHE A 12 23.94 -40.09 9.14
CA PHE A 12 22.61 -39.73 8.65
C PHE A 12 22.44 -38.22 8.43
N ASP A 13 23.05 -37.39 9.28
CA ASP A 13 22.94 -35.92 9.21
C ASP A 13 23.65 -35.31 7.98
N VAL A 14 24.77 -35.89 7.54
CA VAL A 14 25.50 -35.46 6.33
C VAL A 14 24.75 -35.90 5.07
N LEU A 15 24.04 -37.03 5.13
CA LEU A 15 23.20 -37.51 4.03
C LEU A 15 22.01 -36.56 3.78
N VAL A 16 21.46 -35.97 4.83
CA VAL A 16 20.35 -35.00 4.75
C VAL A 16 20.79 -33.69 4.11
N GLU A 17 21.98 -33.16 4.44
CA GLU A 17 22.52 -31.95 3.79
C GLU A 17 22.83 -32.16 2.31
N ILE A 18 23.38 -33.32 1.94
CA ILE A 18 23.65 -33.66 0.53
C ILE A 18 22.33 -33.77 -0.26
N MET A 19 21.26 -34.29 0.36
CA MET A 19 19.94 -34.39 -0.28
C MET A 19 19.23 -33.04 -0.48
N LEU A 20 19.61 -32.00 0.28
CA LEU A 20 19.07 -30.64 0.12
C LEU A 20 19.70 -29.87 -1.04
N LEU A 21 20.83 -30.36 -1.59
CA LEU A 21 21.59 -29.72 -2.67
C LEU A 21 21.34 -30.33 -4.06
N LEU A 22 20.48 -31.34 -4.18
CA LEU A 22 20.26 -32.10 -5.43
C LEU A 22 18.88 -31.84 -6.05
N ASP A 23 18.82 -31.85 -7.39
CA ASP A 23 17.57 -31.75 -8.14
C ASP A 23 16.76 -33.07 -8.07
N TRP A 24 15.44 -32.94 -8.20
CA TRP A 24 14.46 -34.03 -8.07
C TRP A 24 14.72 -35.20 -9.03
N LYS A 25 15.28 -34.94 -10.21
CA LYS A 25 15.64 -35.98 -11.18
C LYS A 25 16.84 -36.84 -10.72
N ASP A 26 17.75 -36.28 -9.95
CA ASP A 26 18.92 -37.00 -9.42
C ASP A 26 18.58 -37.77 -8.14
N ILE A 27 17.64 -37.25 -7.34
CA ILE A 27 17.02 -37.97 -6.21
C ILE A 27 16.32 -39.26 -6.67
N LEU A 28 15.66 -39.23 -7.84
CA LEU A 28 15.02 -40.41 -8.41
C LEU A 28 16.01 -41.46 -8.96
N LYS A 29 17.19 -41.06 -9.42
CA LYS A 29 18.26 -41.99 -9.83
C LYS A 29 18.91 -42.65 -8.61
N LEU A 30 19.10 -41.92 -7.51
CA LEU A 30 19.62 -42.46 -6.24
C LEU A 30 18.67 -43.48 -5.61
N ARG A 31 17.35 -43.33 -5.82
CA ARG A 31 16.31 -44.27 -5.35
C ARG A 31 16.45 -45.70 -5.90
N GLN A 32 17.12 -45.89 -7.05
CA GLN A 32 17.32 -47.22 -7.63
C GLN A 32 18.52 -47.97 -7.04
N LEU A 33 19.33 -47.33 -6.19
CA LEU A 33 20.65 -47.83 -5.79
C LEU A 33 20.79 -48.23 -4.31
N SER A 34 19.77 -48.04 -3.46
CA SER A 34 19.85 -48.45 -2.05
C SER A 34 18.47 -48.71 -1.41
N SER A 35 18.32 -49.86 -0.75
CA SER A 35 17.11 -50.27 -0.03
C SER A 35 16.90 -49.51 1.29
N THR A 36 17.91 -48.81 1.80
CA THR A 36 17.86 -48.08 3.09
C THR A 36 17.12 -46.74 2.99
N LEU A 37 16.88 -46.21 1.78
CA LEU A 37 16.12 -44.98 1.54
C LEU A 37 14.59 -45.14 1.61
N ASP A 38 14.08 -46.36 1.71
CA ASP A 38 12.63 -46.64 1.65
C ASP A 38 11.89 -46.27 2.95
N LEU A 39 12.61 -46.09 4.07
CA LEU A 39 12.04 -45.74 5.37
C LEU A 39 11.74 -44.23 5.50
N ALA A 40 12.65 -43.35 5.06
CA ALA A 40 12.48 -41.89 5.12
C ALA A 40 11.39 -41.37 4.16
N THR A 41 11.12 -42.12 3.08
CA THR A 41 10.09 -41.74 2.09
C THR A 41 8.67 -42.16 2.55
N ARG A 42 8.56 -43.17 3.42
CA ARG A 42 7.28 -43.66 3.97
C ARG A 42 6.66 -42.70 5.00
N GLU A 43 7.46 -41.98 5.79
CA GLU A 43 6.94 -41.01 6.75
C GLU A 43 6.34 -39.75 6.09
N ARG A 44 6.87 -39.34 4.92
CA ARG A 44 6.32 -38.22 4.15
C ARG A 44 4.98 -38.55 3.47
N ALA A 45 4.76 -39.83 3.13
CA ALA A 45 3.50 -40.33 2.58
C ALA A 45 2.41 -40.52 3.66
N LEU A 46 2.81 -40.81 4.91
CA LEU A 46 1.90 -40.88 6.07
C LEU A 46 1.43 -39.50 6.52
N TRP A 47 2.28 -38.48 6.43
CA TRP A 47 1.88 -37.07 6.68
C TRP A 47 0.87 -36.55 5.66
N PHE A 48 0.98 -36.95 4.39
CA PHE A 48 0.02 -36.55 3.35
C PHE A 48 -1.35 -37.23 3.48
N ASN A 49 -1.41 -38.41 4.09
CA ASN A 49 -2.66 -39.14 4.29
C ASN A 49 -3.38 -38.76 5.61
N LEU A 50 -2.67 -38.29 6.64
CA LEU A 50 -3.28 -37.81 7.89
C LEU A 50 -4.01 -36.45 7.73
N VAL A 51 -3.61 -35.62 6.76
CA VAL A 51 -4.25 -34.29 6.50
C VAL A 51 -5.59 -34.43 5.76
N ARG A 52 -6.01 -35.64 5.38
CA ARG A 52 -7.22 -35.88 4.58
C ARG A 52 -8.43 -36.39 5.38
N SER A 53 -8.30 -36.60 6.69
CA SER A 53 -9.36 -37.24 7.51
C SER A 53 -9.73 -36.44 8.78
N SER A 54 -10.44 -35.31 8.63
CA SER A 54 -11.41 -34.72 9.59
C SER A 54 -12.03 -33.41 9.02
N PRO A 55 -13.19 -32.93 9.52
CA PRO A 55 -14.41 -32.78 8.70
C PRO A 55 -14.56 -31.47 7.91
N THR A 56 -15.32 -31.60 6.81
CA THR A 56 -15.92 -30.54 5.96
C THR A 56 -15.01 -29.40 5.48
N ARG A 57 -14.13 -29.73 4.53
CA ARG A 57 -13.74 -28.75 3.50
C ARG A 57 -14.91 -28.62 2.52
N PHE A 58 -15.55 -27.46 2.48
CA PHE A 58 -16.39 -27.06 1.34
C PHE A 58 -15.49 -27.00 0.10
N MET A 59 -15.59 -28.00 -0.78
CA MET A 59 -15.05 -27.86 -2.13
C MET A 59 -16.05 -27.03 -2.91
N LEU A 60 -15.72 -25.78 -3.20
CA LEU A 60 -16.47 -25.00 -4.19
C LEU A 60 -16.57 -25.84 -5.49
N PRO A 61 -17.76 -25.96 -6.11
CA PRO A 61 -17.93 -26.74 -7.33
C PRO A 61 -16.94 -26.30 -8.41
N LYS A 62 -16.35 -27.25 -9.15
CA LYS A 62 -15.43 -26.97 -10.28
C LYS A 62 -16.08 -26.15 -11.41
N GLN A 63 -17.39 -25.90 -11.34
CA GLN A 63 -18.22 -25.20 -12.31
C GLN A 63 -18.65 -23.81 -11.83
N MET A 64 -17.79 -23.05 -11.16
CA MET A 64 -18.03 -21.61 -11.04
C MET A 64 -18.01 -21.00 -12.44
N HIS A 65 -19.09 -20.31 -12.82
CA HIS A 65 -19.16 -19.58 -14.07
C HIS A 65 -18.03 -18.53 -14.07
N ARG A 66 -17.14 -18.57 -15.07
CA ARG A 66 -15.90 -17.77 -15.10
C ARG A 66 -16.13 -16.24 -15.14
N SER A 67 -17.37 -15.79 -15.27
CA SER A 67 -17.82 -14.40 -15.36
C SER A 67 -18.71 -13.94 -14.19
N SER A 68 -18.61 -14.56 -13.01
CA SER A 68 -19.42 -14.16 -11.85
C SER A 68 -18.95 -12.84 -11.21
N TYR A 69 -19.90 -12.00 -10.79
CA TYR A 69 -19.59 -10.71 -10.15
C TYR A 69 -19.70 -10.75 -8.63
N THR A 70 -20.72 -11.44 -8.12
CA THR A 70 -20.99 -11.58 -6.68
C THR A 70 -21.67 -12.90 -6.39
N ALA A 71 -21.37 -13.49 -5.24
CA ALA A 71 -22.00 -14.72 -4.77
C ALA A 71 -22.23 -14.67 -3.25
N ALA A 72 -23.20 -15.43 -2.75
CA ALA A 72 -23.52 -15.55 -1.33
C ALA A 72 -24.04 -16.95 -1.01
N ILE A 73 -23.74 -17.45 0.19
CA ILE A 73 -24.39 -18.64 0.76
C ILE A 73 -25.55 -18.17 1.63
N LEU A 74 -26.75 -18.70 1.42
CA LEU A 74 -27.90 -18.37 2.26
C LEU A 74 -27.79 -19.03 3.65
N PRO A 75 -28.37 -18.42 4.70
CA PRO A 75 -28.45 -19.03 6.02
C PRO A 75 -29.05 -20.44 5.96
N GLY A 76 -28.42 -21.37 6.69
CA GLY A 76 -28.71 -22.80 6.59
C GLY A 76 -27.74 -23.56 5.68
N GLY A 77 -26.95 -22.88 4.85
CA GLY A 77 -25.83 -23.47 4.11
C GLY A 77 -26.21 -24.32 2.90
N ARG A 78 -27.51 -24.54 2.65
CA ARG A 78 -27.99 -25.34 1.52
C ARG A 78 -27.92 -24.61 0.18
N TRP A 79 -28.21 -23.31 0.14
CA TRP A 79 -28.33 -22.59 -1.13
C TRP A 79 -27.14 -21.68 -1.38
N PHE A 80 -26.57 -21.77 -2.58
CA PHE A 80 -25.55 -20.85 -3.08
C PHE A 80 -26.12 -19.98 -4.20
N LEU A 81 -26.08 -18.67 -4.03
CA LEU A 81 -26.54 -17.70 -5.02
C LEU A 81 -25.37 -17.08 -5.76
N GLN A 82 -25.56 -16.80 -7.05
CA GLN A 82 -24.60 -16.11 -7.90
C GLN A 82 -25.31 -15.17 -8.85
N VAL A 83 -24.75 -13.98 -9.07
CA VAL A 83 -25.17 -13.06 -10.14
C VAL A 83 -24.17 -13.13 -11.28
N ASP A 84 -24.66 -13.39 -12.50
CA ASP A 84 -23.85 -13.47 -13.71
C ASP A 84 -23.71 -12.12 -14.45
N GLU A 85 -23.08 -12.14 -15.63
CA GLU A 85 -22.89 -10.95 -16.47
C GLU A 85 -24.12 -10.43 -17.19
N HIS A 86 -25.18 -11.21 -17.20
CA HIS A 86 -26.47 -10.86 -17.78
C HIS A 86 -27.47 -10.43 -16.70
N LEU A 87 -27.00 -10.18 -15.47
CA LEU A 87 -27.83 -9.84 -14.31
C LEU A 87 -28.84 -10.95 -13.94
N GLN A 88 -28.57 -12.20 -14.34
CA GLN A 88 -29.35 -13.35 -13.89
C GLN A 88 -28.93 -13.70 -12.47
N VAL A 89 -29.90 -13.98 -11.61
CA VAL A 89 -29.62 -14.61 -10.32
C VAL A 89 -29.75 -16.10 -10.50
N LEU A 90 -28.63 -16.79 -10.39
CA LEU A 90 -28.54 -18.23 -10.43
C LEU A 90 -28.44 -18.76 -8.99
N TYR A 91 -28.95 -19.96 -8.77
CA TYR A 91 -28.80 -20.67 -7.50
C TYR A 91 -28.41 -22.13 -7.72
N MET A 92 -27.76 -22.69 -6.70
CA MET A 92 -27.37 -24.09 -6.64
C MET A 92 -27.73 -24.67 -5.27
N ASP A 93 -28.28 -25.88 -5.28
CA ASP A 93 -28.52 -26.67 -4.07
C ASP A 93 -27.24 -27.44 -3.70
N LEU A 94 -26.58 -27.01 -2.62
CA LEU A 94 -25.33 -27.59 -2.12
C LEU A 94 -25.54 -28.94 -1.42
N ASP A 95 -26.76 -29.30 -1.03
CA ASP A 95 -27.04 -30.64 -0.49
C ASP A 95 -26.99 -31.70 -1.59
N THR A 96 -27.13 -31.28 -2.85
CA THR A 96 -27.00 -32.11 -4.04
C THR A 96 -25.74 -31.74 -4.81
N LEU A 97 -24.64 -32.43 -4.52
CA LEU A 97 -23.28 -32.18 -5.07
C LEU A 97 -23.20 -32.06 -6.62
N ASP A 98 -24.18 -32.61 -7.34
CA ASP A 98 -24.26 -32.58 -8.82
C ASP A 98 -25.39 -31.70 -9.36
N SER A 99 -25.97 -30.81 -8.54
CA SER A 99 -27.07 -29.94 -8.98
C SER A 99 -26.57 -28.92 -10.02
N PRO A 100 -27.21 -28.84 -11.21
CA PRO A 100 -26.90 -27.80 -12.15
C PRO A 100 -27.31 -26.43 -11.58
N TRP A 101 -26.63 -25.37 -12.03
CA TRP A 101 -27.11 -24.01 -11.79
C TRP A 101 -28.52 -23.84 -12.34
N GLN A 102 -29.42 -23.34 -11.51
CA GLN A 102 -30.80 -23.01 -11.88
C GLN A 102 -30.99 -21.51 -11.87
N THR A 103 -31.74 -20.98 -12.83
CA THR A 103 -32.07 -19.55 -12.85
C THR A 103 -33.19 -19.25 -11.85
N LEU A 104 -32.88 -18.48 -10.82
CA LEU A 104 -33.87 -17.96 -9.86
C LEU A 104 -34.57 -16.72 -10.42
N ILE A 105 -33.79 -15.77 -10.94
CA ILE A 105 -34.28 -14.53 -11.55
C ILE A 105 -33.71 -14.42 -12.96
N PRO A 106 -34.57 -14.38 -14.01
CA PRO A 106 -34.11 -14.26 -15.39
C PRO A 106 -33.54 -12.87 -15.67
N ALA A 107 -32.75 -12.76 -16.73
CA ALA A 107 -32.21 -11.47 -17.18
C ALA A 107 -33.36 -10.54 -17.53
N SER A 108 -33.43 -9.39 -16.86
CA SER A 108 -34.54 -8.44 -17.01
C SER A 108 -34.33 -7.42 -18.13
N VAL A 109 -33.11 -7.32 -18.68
CA VAL A 109 -32.73 -6.29 -19.66
C VAL A 109 -31.85 -6.88 -20.76
N ASP A 110 -32.02 -6.36 -21.98
CA ASP A 110 -31.15 -6.65 -23.11
C ASP A 110 -29.70 -6.28 -22.76
N PRO A 111 -28.75 -7.24 -22.79
CA PRO A 111 -27.36 -6.98 -22.43
C PRO A 111 -26.68 -5.93 -23.32
N SER A 112 -27.24 -5.60 -24.49
CA SER A 112 -26.73 -4.51 -25.35
C SER A 112 -26.95 -3.11 -24.77
N ILE A 113 -27.92 -2.94 -23.85
CA ILE A 113 -28.27 -1.66 -23.23
C ILE A 113 -27.65 -1.54 -21.82
N ALA A 114 -27.28 -2.67 -21.21
CA ALA A 114 -26.68 -2.71 -19.88
C ALA A 114 -25.29 -2.07 -19.87
N CYS A 115 -25.09 -1.10 -18.98
CA CYS A 115 -23.82 -0.39 -18.88
C CYS A 115 -22.87 -1.16 -17.92
N PRO A 116 -21.57 -1.36 -18.23
CA PRO A 116 -20.66 -2.29 -17.54
C PRO A 116 -20.17 -1.83 -16.14
N TYR A 117 -21.01 -1.18 -15.33
CA TYR A 117 -20.63 -0.62 -14.03
C TYR A 117 -20.51 -1.67 -12.91
N ARG A 118 -19.74 -1.33 -11.86
CA ARG A 118 -19.43 -2.17 -10.68
C ARG A 118 -20.71 -2.62 -9.97
N TYR A 119 -20.91 -3.91 -9.71
CA TYR A 119 -22.11 -4.47 -9.07
C TYR A 119 -22.13 -4.30 -7.55
N ALA A 120 -23.33 -4.30 -6.97
CA ALA A 120 -23.53 -4.28 -5.51
C ALA A 120 -23.20 -5.66 -4.92
N PRO A 121 -22.47 -5.75 -3.79
CA PRO A 121 -22.25 -7.02 -3.10
C PRO A 121 -23.59 -7.71 -2.82
N LEU A 122 -23.70 -9.01 -3.13
CA LEU A 122 -24.97 -9.74 -2.98
C LEU A 122 -25.52 -9.66 -1.54
N ASN A 123 -24.63 -9.75 -0.53
CA ASN A 123 -25.00 -9.62 0.89
C ASN A 123 -25.63 -8.27 1.26
N SER A 124 -25.37 -7.23 0.47
CA SER A 124 -25.90 -5.87 0.69
C SER A 124 -27.22 -5.61 -0.05
N VAL A 125 -27.65 -6.55 -0.89
CA VAL A 125 -28.95 -6.46 -1.58
C VAL A 125 -29.90 -7.58 -1.17
N LEU A 126 -29.53 -8.38 -0.17
CA LEU A 126 -30.29 -9.50 0.36
C LEU A 126 -30.87 -9.14 1.74
N ASP A 127 -32.19 -9.26 1.88
CA ASP A 127 -32.86 -9.17 3.16
C ASP A 127 -33.50 -10.51 3.50
N ILE A 128 -32.84 -11.28 4.36
CA ILE A 128 -33.27 -12.64 4.71
C ILE A 128 -34.21 -12.59 5.92
N ASP A 129 -35.36 -13.25 5.78
CA ASP A 129 -36.30 -13.51 6.86
C ASP A 129 -35.82 -14.72 7.65
N LEU A 130 -35.26 -14.45 8.84
CA LEU A 130 -34.74 -15.49 9.73
C LEU A 130 -35.84 -16.15 10.56
N ASP A 131 -37.03 -15.57 10.60
CA ASP A 131 -38.17 -16.07 11.39
C ASP A 131 -39.06 -17.01 10.56
N ALA A 132 -38.91 -17.00 9.23
CA ALA A 132 -39.58 -17.95 8.34
C ALA A 132 -39.09 -19.39 8.58
N GLU A 133 -40.05 -20.34 8.63
CA GLU A 133 -39.76 -21.78 8.79
C GLU A 133 -38.87 -22.33 7.66
N HIS A 134 -38.94 -21.70 6.49
CA HIS A 134 -38.18 -22.03 5.29
C HIS A 134 -37.47 -20.81 4.74
N THR A 135 -36.37 -21.03 4.01
CA THR A 135 -35.56 -19.97 3.42
C THR A 135 -36.43 -19.00 2.61
N THR A 136 -36.60 -17.80 3.16
CA THR A 136 -37.38 -16.73 2.58
C THR A 136 -36.55 -15.46 2.64
N PHE A 137 -36.44 -14.74 1.55
CA PHE A 137 -35.64 -13.52 1.48
C PHE A 137 -36.12 -12.60 0.37
N ASN A 138 -35.83 -11.31 0.52
CA ASN A 138 -35.96 -10.35 -0.57
C ASN A 138 -34.59 -10.08 -1.18
N ILE A 139 -34.56 -9.82 -2.49
CA ILE A 139 -33.34 -9.41 -3.21
C ILE A 139 -33.61 -8.21 -4.10
N ALA A 140 -32.75 -7.20 -4.05
CA ALA A 140 -32.79 -6.05 -4.94
C ALA A 140 -31.86 -6.25 -6.14
N ILE A 141 -32.40 -6.16 -7.35
CA ILE A 141 -31.64 -6.16 -8.61
C ILE A 141 -31.61 -4.75 -9.17
N LEU A 142 -30.40 -4.21 -9.35
CA LEU A 142 -30.16 -2.85 -9.83
C LEU A 142 -29.68 -2.92 -11.28
N THR A 143 -30.45 -2.37 -12.20
CA THR A 143 -30.13 -2.41 -13.62
C THR A 143 -29.94 -1.00 -14.17
N PRO A 144 -28.69 -0.56 -14.41
CA PRO A 144 -28.43 0.72 -15.05
C PRO A 144 -28.69 0.64 -16.56
N PHE A 145 -29.46 1.58 -17.09
CA PHE A 145 -29.74 1.71 -18.51
C PHE A 145 -29.69 3.18 -18.95
N ARG A 146 -29.52 3.40 -20.25
CA ARG A 146 -29.59 4.74 -20.87
C ARG A 146 -30.97 4.94 -21.49
N LEU A 147 -31.54 6.12 -21.29
CA LEU A 147 -32.73 6.54 -22.04
C LEU A 147 -32.32 6.85 -23.49
N GLU A 148 -33.05 6.33 -24.47
CA GLU A 148 -32.74 6.49 -25.90
C GLU A 148 -32.75 7.97 -26.33
N ASP A 149 -33.64 8.78 -25.75
CA ASP A 149 -33.86 10.19 -26.11
C ASP A 149 -33.47 11.20 -25.01
N GLY A 150 -32.79 10.74 -23.96
CA GLY A 150 -32.47 11.55 -22.78
C GLY A 150 -31.07 12.18 -22.81
N PRO A 151 -30.82 13.23 -22.01
CA PRO A 151 -29.46 13.59 -21.61
C PRO A 151 -28.70 12.34 -21.10
N PRO A 152 -27.36 12.34 -21.12
CA PRO A 152 -26.52 11.16 -20.86
C PRO A 152 -26.51 10.70 -19.38
N PHE A 153 -27.61 10.91 -18.66
CA PHE A 153 -27.83 10.40 -17.32
C PHE A 153 -28.18 8.92 -17.39
N LEU A 154 -27.57 8.15 -16.49
CA LEU A 154 -27.91 6.76 -16.28
C LEU A 154 -29.18 6.71 -15.44
N VAL A 155 -30.19 5.99 -15.91
CA VAL A 155 -31.35 5.64 -15.10
C VAL A 155 -31.08 4.27 -14.51
N THR A 156 -31.38 4.10 -13.23
CA THR A 156 -31.22 2.81 -12.56
C THR A 156 -32.59 2.27 -12.22
N ARG A 157 -32.94 1.11 -12.78
CA ARG A 157 -34.13 0.36 -12.39
C ARG A 157 -33.81 -0.49 -11.18
N PHE A 158 -34.58 -0.34 -10.13
CA PHE A 158 -34.56 -1.20 -8.96
C PHE A 158 -35.71 -2.18 -9.07
N THR A 159 -35.43 -3.48 -9.05
CA THR A 159 -36.44 -4.54 -9.00
C THR A 159 -36.25 -5.35 -7.73
N ILE A 160 -37.21 -5.30 -6.83
CA ILE A 160 -37.22 -6.07 -5.59
C ILE A 160 -37.98 -7.38 -5.84
N TRP A 161 -37.32 -8.50 -5.60
CA TRP A 161 -37.88 -9.83 -5.73
C TRP A 161 -38.05 -10.47 -4.36
N HIS A 162 -39.14 -11.20 -4.17
CA HIS A 162 -39.36 -12.10 -3.05
C HIS A 162 -39.02 -13.51 -3.48
N CYS A 163 -38.12 -14.15 -2.75
CA CYS A 163 -37.64 -15.49 -3.01
C CYS A 163 -38.06 -16.40 -1.86
N THR A 164 -38.66 -17.54 -2.20
CA THR A 164 -39.09 -18.56 -1.23
C THR A 164 -38.62 -19.93 -1.69
N THR A 165 -38.37 -20.82 -0.73
CA THR A 165 -38.22 -22.25 -1.00
C THR A 165 -39.43 -22.79 -1.78
N ASP A 166 -39.17 -23.58 -2.82
CA ASP A 166 -40.20 -24.28 -3.57
C ASP A 166 -40.33 -25.73 -3.10
N PHE A 167 -41.56 -26.24 -3.14
CA PHE A 167 -41.93 -27.54 -2.62
C PHE A 167 -42.67 -28.34 -3.68
N ASP A 168 -42.38 -29.63 -3.77
CA ASP A 168 -43.22 -30.55 -4.54
C ASP A 168 -44.54 -30.87 -3.81
N GLU A 169 -45.38 -31.67 -4.45
CA GLU A 169 -46.66 -32.15 -3.91
C GLU A 169 -46.49 -32.95 -2.60
N ASN A 170 -45.29 -33.45 -2.30
CA ASN A 170 -44.97 -34.21 -1.09
C ASN A 170 -44.39 -33.34 0.02
N GLY A 171 -44.29 -32.02 -0.17
CA GLY A 171 -43.65 -31.11 0.78
C GLY A 171 -42.13 -31.23 0.82
N CYS A 172 -41.50 -31.88 -0.17
CA CYS A 172 -40.05 -31.94 -0.30
C CYS A 172 -39.54 -30.68 -1.00
N ILE A 173 -38.43 -30.13 -0.51
CA ILE A 173 -37.81 -28.92 -1.08
C ILE A 173 -37.21 -29.25 -2.44
N THR A 174 -37.74 -28.66 -3.50
CA THR A 174 -37.31 -28.87 -4.90
C THR A 174 -36.39 -27.77 -5.43
N GLY A 175 -36.43 -26.58 -4.85
CA GLY A 175 -35.73 -25.42 -5.39
C GLY A 175 -36.00 -24.12 -4.66
N LEU A 176 -35.72 -23.02 -5.33
CA LEU A 176 -36.12 -21.67 -4.98
C LEU A 176 -36.99 -21.10 -6.11
N LYS A 177 -38.02 -20.34 -5.75
CA LYS A 177 -38.83 -19.55 -6.70
C LYS A 177 -38.79 -18.08 -6.31
N ALA A 178 -38.91 -17.20 -7.31
CA ALA A 178 -38.88 -15.76 -7.12
C ALA A 178 -40.12 -15.09 -7.75
N VAL A 179 -40.64 -14.06 -7.07
CA VAL A 179 -41.76 -13.22 -7.54
C VAL A 179 -41.37 -11.75 -7.37
N VAL A 180 -41.61 -10.92 -8.40
CA VAL A 180 -41.37 -9.47 -8.31
C VAL A 180 -42.34 -8.85 -7.30
N LEU A 181 -41.82 -8.13 -6.31
CA LEU A 181 -42.61 -7.34 -5.37
C LEU A 181 -42.78 -5.89 -5.84
N SER A 182 -41.69 -5.28 -6.30
CA SER A 182 -41.68 -3.87 -6.68
C SER A 182 -40.68 -3.59 -7.79
N THR A 183 -41.01 -2.66 -8.69
CA THR A 183 -40.11 -2.12 -9.69
C THR A 183 -40.21 -0.60 -9.73
N PHE A 184 -39.09 0.10 -9.66
CA PHE A 184 -39.07 1.56 -9.70
C PHE A 184 -37.79 2.09 -10.35
N GLU A 185 -37.80 3.34 -10.83
CA GLU A 185 -36.69 3.91 -11.60
C GLU A 185 -36.15 5.19 -10.97
N GLU A 186 -34.84 5.25 -10.75
CA GLU A 186 -34.15 6.40 -10.17
C GLU A 186 -33.26 7.08 -11.21
N ARG A 187 -33.48 8.38 -11.44
CA ARG A 187 -32.70 9.20 -12.36
C ARG A 187 -31.55 9.84 -11.58
N THR A 188 -30.36 9.23 -11.60
CA THR A 188 -29.21 9.77 -10.86
C THR A 188 -27.93 9.79 -11.69
N ILE A 189 -27.13 10.83 -11.48
CA ILE A 189 -25.98 11.14 -12.35
C ILE A 189 -24.82 10.15 -12.15
N CYS A 190 -24.65 9.54 -10.97
CA CYS A 190 -23.64 8.51 -10.66
C CYS A 190 -23.94 7.87 -9.30
N PHE A 191 -24.29 6.59 -9.21
CA PHE A 191 -24.43 5.87 -7.92
C PHE A 191 -23.28 4.87 -7.73
N ASN A 192 -22.76 4.77 -6.51
CA ASN A 192 -21.79 3.75 -6.16
C ASN A 192 -22.54 2.51 -5.66
N MET A 193 -22.73 1.52 -6.54
CA MET A 193 -23.42 0.27 -6.22
C MET A 193 -22.86 -0.48 -5.01
N ARG A 194 -21.62 -0.23 -4.59
CA ARG A 194 -21.05 -0.85 -3.38
C ARG A 194 -21.74 -0.42 -2.09
N ASN A 195 -22.45 0.70 -2.14
CA ASN A 195 -23.09 1.32 -0.99
C ASN A 195 -24.61 1.25 -1.16
N VAL A 196 -25.15 0.03 -1.23
CA VAL A 196 -26.59 -0.26 -1.26
C VAL A 196 -26.88 -1.15 -0.06
N ASP A 197 -28.04 -1.00 0.58
CA ASP A 197 -28.52 -1.92 1.61
C ASP A 197 -30.03 -2.14 1.47
N LEU A 198 -30.52 -3.38 1.54
CA LEU A 198 -31.94 -3.73 1.53
C LEU A 198 -32.33 -4.29 2.90
N ARG A 199 -33.34 -3.71 3.55
CA ARG A 199 -33.85 -4.21 4.83
C ARG A 199 -35.31 -3.85 5.06
N GLY A 200 -36.14 -4.85 5.31
CA GLY A 200 -37.58 -4.71 5.44
C GLY A 200 -38.17 -4.01 4.22
N ASP A 201 -38.92 -2.93 4.46
CA ASP A 201 -39.62 -2.17 3.43
C ASP A 201 -38.74 -1.08 2.78
N PHE A 202 -37.47 -1.00 3.17
CA PHE A 202 -36.58 0.08 2.77
C PHE A 202 -35.36 -0.42 2.00
N ILE A 203 -34.95 0.38 1.02
CA ILE A 203 -33.66 0.24 0.35
C ILE A 203 -32.89 1.56 0.48
N ALA A 204 -31.65 1.46 0.94
CA ALA A 204 -30.74 2.58 1.10
C ALA A 204 -29.67 2.47 0.02
N TYR A 205 -29.28 3.59 -0.57
CA TYR A 205 -28.13 3.62 -1.48
C TYR A 205 -27.44 4.99 -1.46
N SER A 206 -26.19 5.03 -1.92
CA SER A 206 -25.43 6.28 -2.01
C SER A 206 -25.21 6.77 -3.43
N ASN A 207 -25.63 8.00 -3.63
CA ASN A 207 -25.21 8.93 -4.67
C ASN A 207 -24.48 10.10 -3.96
N TYR A 208 -24.45 11.32 -4.53
CA TYR A 208 -24.17 12.62 -3.88
C TYR A 208 -24.77 12.79 -2.47
N PHE A 209 -25.77 11.98 -2.14
CA PHE A 209 -26.46 11.85 -0.87
C PHE A 209 -26.63 10.36 -0.55
N VAL A 210 -26.86 10.02 0.72
CA VAL A 210 -27.52 8.75 1.00
C VAL A 210 -29.01 8.94 0.77
N VAL A 211 -29.62 8.02 0.03
CA VAL A 211 -31.06 8.00 -0.23
C VAL A 211 -31.64 6.73 0.37
N VAL A 212 -32.75 6.86 1.09
CA VAL A 212 -33.55 5.73 1.59
C VAL A 212 -34.92 5.80 0.94
N VAL A 213 -35.31 4.73 0.26
CA VAL A 213 -36.57 4.61 -0.46
C VAL A 213 -37.41 3.53 0.20
N ASP A 214 -38.68 3.81 0.47
CA ASP A 214 -39.67 2.78 0.78
C ASP A 214 -40.06 2.11 -0.54
N TRP A 215 -39.56 0.90 -0.77
CA TRP A 215 -39.71 0.25 -2.06
C TRP A 215 -41.15 -0.22 -2.32
N LYS A 216 -41.98 -0.40 -1.27
CA LYS A 216 -43.40 -0.73 -1.43
C LYS A 216 -44.18 0.46 -1.99
N LEU A 217 -43.88 1.66 -1.49
CA LEU A 217 -44.49 2.90 -1.97
C LEU A 217 -43.94 3.34 -3.34
N ALA A 218 -42.73 2.94 -3.68
CA ALA A 218 -42.08 3.29 -4.94
C ALA A 218 -42.55 2.47 -6.15
N ASN A 219 -43.32 1.39 -5.95
CA ASN A 219 -43.67 0.46 -7.03
C ASN A 219 -44.36 1.16 -8.21
N GLY A 220 -43.83 0.98 -9.41
CA GLY A 220 -44.30 1.61 -10.65
C GLY A 220 -43.93 3.09 -10.79
N CYS A 221 -43.21 3.70 -9.85
CA CYS A 221 -42.88 5.12 -9.89
C CYS A 221 -41.60 5.38 -10.71
N THR A 222 -41.66 6.37 -11.62
CA THR A 222 -40.54 6.79 -12.47
C THR A 222 -40.10 8.25 -12.25
N GLU A 223 -40.95 9.11 -11.66
CA GLU A 223 -40.67 10.55 -11.56
C GLU A 223 -40.86 11.16 -10.16
N LYS A 224 -41.57 10.50 -9.23
CA LYS A 224 -41.87 11.05 -7.89
C LYS A 224 -41.64 10.06 -6.76
N LEU A 225 -40.43 9.50 -6.73
CA LEU A 225 -40.06 8.50 -5.73
C LEU A 225 -40.11 9.09 -4.31
N PRO A 226 -40.93 8.52 -3.40
CA PRO A 226 -40.92 8.89 -1.99
C PRO A 226 -39.60 8.46 -1.36
N ARG A 227 -38.80 9.44 -0.90
CA ARG A 227 -37.45 9.16 -0.37
C ARG A 227 -37.07 10.08 0.78
N PHE A 228 -36.14 9.58 1.59
CA PHE A 228 -35.39 10.33 2.58
C PHE A 228 -33.98 10.54 2.05
N CYS A 229 -33.49 11.78 2.08
CA CYS A 229 -32.15 12.10 1.59
C CYS A 229 -31.29 12.65 2.73
N PHE A 230 -30.04 12.19 2.82
CA PHE A 230 -29.07 12.63 3.83
C PHE A 230 -27.84 13.24 3.15
N PRO A 231 -27.42 14.46 3.54
CA PRO A 231 -26.19 15.08 3.04
C PRO A 231 -24.97 14.33 3.58
N VAL A 232 -24.46 13.40 2.78
CA VAL A 232 -23.22 12.67 3.06
C VAL A 232 -22.35 12.76 1.82
N MET A 233 -21.11 13.25 1.98
CA MET A 233 -20.15 13.31 0.88
C MET A 233 -19.82 11.88 0.40
N PRO A 234 -20.17 11.50 -0.84
CA PRO A 234 -20.17 10.09 -1.27
C PRO A 234 -18.77 9.52 -1.41
N SER A 235 -17.81 10.39 -1.76
CA SER A 235 -16.40 10.03 -1.89
C SER A 235 -15.79 9.54 -0.57
N GLN A 236 -16.50 9.74 0.54
CA GLN A 236 -16.06 9.31 1.85
C GLN A 236 -16.79 8.08 2.36
N LEU A 237 -17.92 7.68 1.73
CA LEU A 237 -18.77 6.61 2.21
C LEU A 237 -18.20 5.23 1.83
N GLU A 238 -17.81 4.46 2.84
CA GLU A 238 -17.20 3.13 2.69
C GLU A 238 -18.19 1.99 2.94
N LYS A 239 -19.16 2.19 3.85
CA LYS A 239 -20.19 1.21 4.19
C LYS A 239 -21.52 1.90 4.50
N LEU A 240 -22.61 1.21 4.16
CA LEU A 240 -23.98 1.64 4.38
C LEU A 240 -24.81 0.44 4.86
N CYS A 241 -25.62 0.62 5.90
CA CYS A 241 -26.53 -0.40 6.41
C CYS A 241 -27.79 0.24 7.01
N ILE A 242 -28.96 -0.28 6.66
CA ILE A 242 -30.23 -0.01 7.29
C ILE A 242 -30.33 -0.85 8.56
N LEU A 243 -30.57 -0.15 9.67
CA LEU A 243 -30.85 -0.75 10.95
C LEU A 243 -32.36 -0.86 11.16
N PRO A 244 -32.81 -1.73 12.09
CA PRO A 244 -34.16 -1.68 12.61
C PRO A 244 -34.54 -0.27 13.10
N ASN A 245 -35.84 -0.01 13.24
CA ASN A 245 -36.37 1.26 13.73
C ASN A 245 -36.09 2.49 12.84
N LYS A 246 -35.98 2.30 11.52
CA LYS A 246 -35.78 3.39 10.53
C LYS A 246 -34.52 4.22 10.84
N GLN A 247 -33.43 3.50 11.13
CA GLN A 247 -32.12 4.07 11.39
C GLN A 247 -31.12 3.63 10.32
N LEU A 248 -30.15 4.49 10.04
CA LEU A 248 -29.10 4.29 9.05
C LEU A 248 -27.75 4.25 9.77
N LEU A 249 -27.03 3.15 9.66
CA LEU A 249 -25.63 3.07 10.03
C LEU A 249 -24.77 3.27 8.79
N TYR A 250 -23.82 4.20 8.83
CA TYR A 250 -22.88 4.38 7.75
C TYR A 250 -21.47 4.73 8.22
N MET A 251 -20.49 4.41 7.39
CA MET A 251 -19.07 4.66 7.66
C MET A 251 -18.50 5.66 6.66
N THR A 252 -17.97 6.77 7.16
CA THR A 252 -17.19 7.74 6.36
C THR A 252 -15.76 7.81 6.85
N LEU A 253 -14.74 7.66 5.98
CA LEU A 253 -13.30 7.84 6.27
C LEU A 253 -12.98 7.79 7.78
N PHE A 254 -13.07 6.60 8.39
CA PHE A 254 -12.78 6.33 9.81
C PHE A 254 -13.84 6.69 10.88
N ARG A 255 -15.09 6.98 10.52
CA ARG A 255 -16.16 7.26 11.50
C ARG A 255 -17.45 6.54 11.15
N TRP A 256 -17.98 5.81 12.13
CA TRP A 256 -19.34 5.29 12.07
C TRP A 256 -20.32 6.33 12.59
N ARG A 257 -21.46 6.44 11.92
CA ARG A 257 -22.56 7.31 12.29
C ARG A 257 -23.86 6.56 12.18
N ILE A 258 -24.74 6.80 13.15
CA ILE A 258 -26.12 6.33 13.13
C ILE A 258 -27.02 7.57 12.95
N ILE A 259 -27.92 7.53 11.98
CA ILE A 259 -28.93 8.59 11.77
C ILE A 259 -30.32 7.96 11.73
N SER A 260 -31.25 8.50 12.50
CA SER A 260 -32.67 8.13 12.43
C SER A 260 -33.40 8.99 11.41
N TRP A 261 -34.35 8.39 10.67
CA TRP A 261 -35.24 9.12 9.75
C TRP A 261 -36.71 9.05 10.12
N VAL A 262 -37.03 8.57 11.33
CA VAL A 262 -38.40 8.48 11.84
C VAL A 262 -39.14 9.83 11.76
N ASN A 263 -38.43 10.94 11.99
CA ASN A 263 -39.00 12.30 12.05
C ASN A 263 -38.66 13.15 10.81
N LEU A 264 -38.01 12.58 9.79
CA LEU A 264 -37.70 13.34 8.58
C LEU A 264 -38.92 13.35 7.64
N PRO A 265 -39.24 14.49 7.01
CA PRO A 265 -40.31 14.54 6.03
C PRO A 265 -39.94 13.71 4.79
N LEU A 266 -40.93 13.01 4.24
CA LEU A 266 -40.82 12.36 2.95
C LEU A 266 -40.61 13.44 1.87
N THR A 267 -39.61 13.27 1.03
CA THR A 267 -39.36 14.17 -0.10
C THR A 267 -39.64 13.44 -1.42
N HIS A 268 -40.29 14.10 -2.37
CA HIS A 268 -40.54 13.54 -3.72
C HIS A 268 -39.54 14.09 -4.75
N ASP A 269 -39.10 15.33 -4.57
CA ASP A 269 -38.19 15.99 -5.49
C ASP A 269 -36.74 15.59 -5.22
N LEU A 270 -35.98 15.40 -6.29
CA LEU A 270 -34.56 15.09 -6.22
C LEU A 270 -33.84 16.34 -5.65
N LEU A 271 -33.15 16.23 -4.52
CA LEU A 271 -32.31 17.33 -3.98
C LEU A 271 -31.30 17.87 -5.00
N VAL A 272 -31.05 17.15 -6.09
CA VAL A 272 -30.24 17.60 -7.23
C VAL A 272 -30.84 18.82 -7.92
N ASP A 273 -32.16 19.02 -7.95
CA ASP A 273 -32.74 20.28 -8.46
C ASP A 273 -32.44 21.45 -7.52
N ILE A 274 -32.47 21.20 -6.21
CA ILE A 274 -32.06 22.16 -5.18
C ILE A 274 -30.54 22.43 -5.24
N PHE A 275 -29.71 21.43 -5.54
CA PHE A 275 -28.26 21.58 -5.67
C PHE A 275 -27.85 22.25 -6.99
N HIS A 276 -28.53 21.96 -8.10
CA HIS A 276 -28.39 22.71 -9.35
C HIS A 276 -28.82 24.17 -9.17
N HIS A 277 -29.83 24.44 -8.35
CA HIS A 277 -30.23 25.80 -7.98
C HIS A 277 -29.24 26.46 -7.01
N ALA A 278 -28.66 25.73 -6.05
CA ALA A 278 -27.68 26.26 -5.08
C ALA A 278 -26.30 26.59 -5.70
N ILE A 279 -25.96 25.99 -6.85
CA ILE A 279 -24.74 26.30 -7.61
C ILE A 279 -24.96 27.49 -8.57
N CYS A 280 -26.20 27.99 -8.70
CA CYS A 280 -26.55 29.15 -9.52
C CYS A 280 -26.77 30.40 -8.64
N PRO A 281 -25.94 31.45 -8.71
CA PRO A 281 -25.89 32.54 -7.71
C PRO A 281 -27.07 33.53 -7.72
N GLN A 282 -28.19 33.22 -8.39
CA GLN A 282 -29.29 34.17 -8.61
C GLN A 282 -30.57 33.90 -7.80
N TYR A 283 -30.59 32.89 -6.92
CA TYR A 283 -31.77 32.57 -6.11
C TYR A 283 -31.49 32.67 -4.59
N PRO A 284 -32.49 33.08 -3.78
CA PRO A 284 -32.34 33.19 -2.33
C PRO A 284 -32.08 31.82 -1.69
N SER A 285 -31.24 31.82 -0.65
CA SER A 285 -30.86 30.63 0.11
C SER A 285 -32.08 29.86 0.63
N PRO A 286 -32.05 28.50 0.61
CA PRO A 286 -33.12 27.69 1.18
C PRO A 286 -33.25 27.94 2.69
N PRO A 287 -34.44 27.74 3.28
CA PRO A 287 -34.67 27.95 4.71
C PRO A 287 -33.75 27.09 5.56
N ASP A 288 -33.21 27.68 6.62
CA ASP A 288 -32.25 27.07 7.55
C ASP A 288 -32.74 25.71 8.06
N ILE A 289 -32.02 24.63 7.69
CA ILE A 289 -32.21 23.32 8.31
C ILE A 289 -31.71 23.43 9.76
N PRO A 290 -32.48 23.01 10.79
CA PRO A 290 -32.07 23.16 12.17
C PRO A 290 -30.76 22.41 12.47
N THR A 291 -29.69 23.14 12.76
CA THR A 291 -28.37 22.61 13.12
C THR A 291 -28.37 21.84 14.45
N SER A 292 -29.46 21.93 15.23
CA SER A 292 -29.62 21.31 16.55
C SER A 292 -29.82 19.79 16.55
N LEU A 293 -29.96 19.15 15.38
CA LEU A 293 -30.06 17.68 15.25
C LEU A 293 -28.72 16.98 14.97
N LEU A 294 -27.61 17.72 14.89
CA LEU A 294 -26.26 17.19 14.57
C LEU A 294 -25.29 17.16 15.75
N ALA A 295 -25.76 17.46 16.97
CA ALA A 295 -24.92 17.58 18.15
C ALA A 295 -24.97 16.32 19.03
N GLU A 296 -24.16 15.31 18.69
CA GLU A 296 -23.59 14.37 19.66
C GLU A 296 -22.40 13.62 18.99
N LYS A 297 -21.27 13.50 19.69
CA LYS A 297 -20.07 12.80 19.19
C LYS A 297 -20.23 11.29 19.45
N PRO A 298 -20.42 10.43 18.43
CA PRO A 298 -20.37 8.98 18.63
C PRO A 298 -18.91 8.50 18.82
N PRO A 299 -18.71 7.33 19.44
CA PRO A 299 -17.39 6.74 19.64
C PRO A 299 -16.66 6.46 18.32
N LEU A 300 -15.35 6.67 18.32
CA LEU A 300 -14.44 6.42 17.19
C LEU A 300 -14.11 4.92 17.09
N PHE A 301 -14.24 4.33 15.89
CA PHE A 301 -13.79 2.97 15.59
C PHE A 301 -12.74 3.00 14.47
N ILE A 302 -11.75 2.10 14.54
CA ILE A 302 -10.61 2.06 13.62
C ILE A 302 -10.77 0.92 12.58
N ASN A 303 -10.55 1.32 11.33
CA ASN A 303 -10.43 0.65 10.02
C ASN A 303 -10.46 -0.90 9.91
N GLY A 304 -11.26 -1.41 8.95
CA GLY A 304 -11.26 -2.79 8.47
C GLY A 304 -12.55 -3.20 7.74
N SER A 305 -12.48 -4.23 6.90
CA SER A 305 -13.65 -4.94 6.35
C SER A 305 -14.35 -5.73 7.47
N ILE A 306 -14.95 -5.04 8.43
CA ILE A 306 -15.64 -5.63 9.58
C ILE A 306 -16.95 -6.28 9.11
N PRO A 307 -17.14 -7.60 9.25
CA PRO A 307 -18.47 -8.18 9.14
C PRO A 307 -19.32 -7.61 10.27
N LEU A 308 -20.46 -7.05 9.86
CA LEU A 308 -21.48 -6.51 10.73
C LEU A 308 -22.51 -7.61 10.93
N HIS A 309 -22.77 -7.99 12.18
CA HIS A 309 -23.84 -8.91 12.52
C HIS A 309 -24.91 -8.16 13.32
N ILE A 310 -26.14 -8.16 12.84
CA ILE A 310 -27.28 -7.50 13.49
C ILE A 310 -28.24 -8.58 13.95
N GLN A 311 -28.49 -8.65 15.26
CA GLN A 311 -29.46 -9.56 15.86
C GLN A 311 -30.40 -8.78 16.78
N GLY A 312 -31.65 -8.59 16.36
CA GLY A 312 -32.60 -7.75 17.06
C GLY A 312 -32.11 -6.31 17.18
N ASP A 313 -32.04 -5.80 18.40
CA ASP A 313 -31.52 -4.46 18.72
C ASP A 313 -30.02 -4.43 19.03
N THR A 314 -29.32 -5.56 18.90
CA THR A 314 -27.89 -5.64 19.19
C THR A 314 -27.09 -5.68 17.89
N ILE A 315 -26.11 -4.77 17.79
CA ILE A 315 -25.15 -4.73 16.70
C ILE A 315 -23.82 -5.26 17.21
N SER A 316 -23.31 -6.29 16.54
CA SER A 316 -21.98 -6.85 16.75
C SER A 316 -21.06 -6.48 15.60
N LEU A 317 -19.95 -5.83 15.94
CA LEU A 317 -18.83 -5.54 15.06
C LEU A 317 -17.70 -6.49 15.42
N VAL A 318 -17.31 -7.35 14.47
CA VAL A 318 -16.11 -8.18 14.62
C VAL A 318 -14.97 -7.49 13.88
N ASN A 319 -14.05 -6.87 14.62
CA ASN A 319 -12.88 -6.27 14.02
C ASN A 319 -11.78 -7.32 13.86
N PHE A 320 -11.41 -7.58 12.62
CA PHE A 320 -10.25 -8.40 12.26
C PHE A 320 -9.00 -7.51 12.28
N GLY A 321 -8.64 -7.06 13.48
CA GLY A 321 -7.40 -6.33 13.77
C GLY A 321 -6.32 -7.25 14.37
N LEU A 322 -5.37 -6.65 15.10
CA LEU A 322 -4.30 -7.37 15.81
C LEU A 322 -4.85 -8.29 16.92
N ASP A 323 -5.96 -7.89 17.54
CA ASP A 323 -6.76 -8.72 18.43
C ASP A 323 -8.14 -8.92 17.79
N LEU A 324 -8.68 -10.13 17.85
CA LEU A 324 -10.06 -10.39 17.49
C LEU A 324 -10.94 -9.68 18.52
N THR A 325 -11.40 -8.48 18.18
CA THR A 325 -12.25 -7.70 19.08
C THR A 325 -13.69 -7.84 18.61
N HIS A 326 -14.52 -8.39 19.49
CA HIS A 326 -15.96 -8.41 19.32
C HIS A 326 -16.53 -7.26 20.13
N THR A 327 -16.98 -6.23 19.42
CA THR A 327 -17.69 -5.11 20.03
C THR A 327 -19.17 -5.30 19.78
N SER A 328 -19.98 -5.40 20.84
CA SER A 328 -21.42 -5.30 20.69
C SER A 328 -21.97 -4.07 21.39
N PHE A 329 -22.99 -3.47 20.79
CA PHE A 329 -23.74 -2.40 21.41
C PHE A 329 -25.22 -2.56 21.11
N ARG A 330 -26.05 -2.10 22.04
CA ARG A 330 -27.50 -2.12 21.88
C ARG A 330 -27.94 -0.80 21.26
N LEU A 331 -28.82 -0.88 20.26
CA LEU A 331 -29.40 0.27 19.62
C LEU A 331 -30.22 1.07 20.64
N PRO A 332 -30.05 2.40 20.70
CA PRO A 332 -30.86 3.24 21.56
C PRO A 332 -32.32 3.18 21.11
N ASP A 333 -33.24 3.17 22.08
CA ASP A 333 -34.67 3.29 21.80
C ASP A 333 -34.91 4.63 21.09
N PRO A 334 -35.52 4.65 19.88
CA PRO A 334 -35.77 5.89 19.16
C PRO A 334 -36.65 6.90 19.95
N SER A 335 -37.36 6.45 20.99
CA SER A 335 -38.17 7.29 21.87
C SER A 335 -37.41 7.86 23.08
N SER A 336 -36.16 7.44 23.32
CA SER A 336 -35.34 7.85 24.46
C SER A 336 -33.91 8.21 24.05
N PRO A 337 -33.42 9.44 24.25
CA PRO A 337 -32.06 9.86 23.89
C PRO A 337 -30.99 9.35 24.87
N SER A 338 -31.08 8.10 25.34
CA SER A 338 -30.10 7.53 26.26
C SER A 338 -28.79 7.11 25.56
N LEU A 339 -27.68 7.23 26.30
CA LEU A 339 -26.34 6.83 25.87
C LEU A 339 -26.28 5.37 25.43
N ILE A 340 -25.59 5.12 24.32
CA ILE A 340 -25.32 3.78 23.78
C ILE A 340 -24.58 2.96 24.86
N SER A 341 -25.21 1.91 25.37
CA SER A 341 -24.54 0.92 26.23
C SER A 341 -23.68 0.01 25.36
N MET A 342 -22.37 0.07 25.58
CA MET A 342 -21.36 -0.59 24.76
C MET A 342 -20.62 -1.65 25.58
N LYS A 343 -20.51 -2.87 25.03
CA LYS A 343 -19.73 -3.95 25.63
C LYS A 343 -18.68 -4.43 24.62
N THR A 344 -17.42 -4.12 24.90
CA THR A 344 -16.28 -4.60 24.11
C THR A 344 -15.67 -5.81 24.80
N THR A 345 -15.52 -6.92 24.09
CA THR A 345 -14.79 -8.10 24.57
C THR A 345 -13.58 -8.34 23.69
N ILE A 346 -12.39 -8.33 24.31
CA ILE A 346 -11.13 -8.66 23.64
C ILE A 346 -10.95 -10.17 23.77
N LEU A 347 -10.89 -10.88 22.63
CA LEU A 347 -10.59 -12.31 22.63
C LEU A 347 -9.06 -12.46 22.50
N GLU A 348 -8.36 -12.71 23.62
CA GLU A 348 -6.91 -12.96 23.61
C GLU A 348 -6.59 -14.24 22.82
N GLN A 349 -5.74 -14.11 21.79
CA GLN A 349 -5.33 -15.23 20.94
C GLN A 349 -4.11 -15.95 21.54
N LYS A 350 -4.32 -16.91 22.44
CA LYS A 350 -3.27 -17.80 22.97
C LYS A 350 -3.24 -19.19 22.31
N VAL A 351 -3.44 -19.31 21.00
CA VAL A 351 -3.17 -20.58 20.29
C VAL A 351 -2.67 -20.31 18.86
N ARG A 352 -1.43 -20.72 18.56
CA ARG A 352 -0.89 -20.82 17.20
C ARG A 352 -1.51 -22.03 16.49
N LEU A 353 -2.55 -21.83 15.69
CA LEU A 353 -2.97 -22.81 14.69
C LEU A 353 -3.34 -22.08 13.39
N GLY A 354 -2.61 -22.40 12.32
CA GLY A 354 -2.94 -21.96 10.96
C GLY A 354 -4.14 -22.73 10.43
N GLY A 355 -5.29 -22.07 10.35
CA GLY A 355 -6.51 -22.57 9.74
C GLY A 355 -7.50 -21.44 9.50
N ASN A 356 -8.19 -21.47 8.36
CA ASN A 356 -9.21 -20.49 7.98
C ASN A 356 -10.42 -20.59 8.94
N PHE A 357 -10.90 -19.44 9.41
CA PHE A 357 -12.20 -19.32 10.08
C PHE A 357 -13.25 -18.88 9.05
N ASP A 358 -14.40 -19.56 9.04
CA ASP A 358 -15.60 -19.15 8.31
C ASP A 358 -16.77 -19.16 9.30
N ILE A 359 -17.59 -18.12 9.30
CA ILE A 359 -18.71 -17.97 10.26
C ILE A 359 -20.02 -18.22 9.51
N ASN A 360 -20.67 -19.36 9.77
CA ASN A 360 -22.04 -19.64 9.32
C ASN A 360 -23.05 -19.26 10.42
N ALA A 361 -24.22 -18.76 10.01
CA ALA A 361 -25.33 -18.22 10.79
C ALA A 361 -25.96 -19.15 11.87
N ARG A 362 -25.38 -20.33 12.16
CA ARG A 362 -25.84 -21.23 13.24
C ARG A 362 -24.77 -21.65 14.25
N CYS A 363 -23.54 -21.15 14.15
CA CYS A 363 -22.50 -21.46 15.14
C CYS A 363 -22.03 -20.19 15.85
N GLY A 364 -22.82 -19.76 16.85
CA GLY A 364 -22.23 -19.09 18.00
C GLY A 364 -21.26 -20.06 18.68
N LEU A 365 -20.10 -19.54 19.08
CA LEU A 365 -19.09 -20.11 20.01
C LEU A 365 -19.33 -21.55 20.50
N ILE A 366 -18.32 -22.41 20.32
CA ILE A 366 -18.21 -23.78 20.86
C ILE A 366 -18.99 -23.93 22.18
N HIS A 367 -20.11 -24.64 22.12
CA HIS A 367 -20.84 -25.10 23.29
C HIS A 367 -20.06 -26.26 23.91
N SER A 368 -19.31 -26.00 24.98
CA SER A 368 -18.75 -27.07 25.83
C SER A 368 -19.87 -27.59 26.73
N THR A 369 -20.01 -28.91 26.82
CA THR A 369 -21.13 -29.62 27.46
C THR A 369 -21.14 -29.63 28.98
N ASP A 370 -20.52 -28.67 29.66
CA ASP A 370 -20.53 -28.61 31.14
C ASP A 370 -20.81 -27.18 31.64
N ASP A 371 -21.84 -27.04 32.49
CA ASP A 371 -22.37 -25.80 33.06
C ASP A 371 -21.39 -25.04 33.98
N SER A 372 -20.36 -24.39 33.42
CA SER A 372 -19.71 -23.25 34.09
C SER A 372 -18.90 -22.38 33.11
N LEU A 373 -19.34 -21.12 32.93
CA LEU A 373 -18.53 -20.08 32.29
C LEU A 373 -17.55 -19.52 33.34
N LEU A 374 -16.27 -19.90 33.25
CA LEU A 374 -15.21 -19.23 34.00
C LEU A 374 -14.91 -17.88 33.32
N THR A 375 -15.69 -16.87 33.68
CA THR A 375 -15.35 -15.46 33.43
C THR A 375 -14.18 -15.09 34.33
N ALA A 376 -12.99 -14.88 33.76
CA ALA A 376 -11.92 -14.19 34.48
C ALA A 376 -12.18 -12.67 34.40
N THR A 377 -12.94 -12.14 35.35
CA THR A 377 -12.96 -10.71 35.65
C THR A 377 -11.74 -10.37 36.51
N TYR A 378 -10.85 -9.54 36.00
CA TYR A 378 -9.81 -8.89 36.81
C TYR A 378 -10.37 -7.58 37.37
N ASP A 379 -10.67 -7.56 38.67
CA ASP A 379 -10.78 -6.31 39.43
C ASP A 379 -9.38 -5.88 39.88
N ILE A 380 -9.00 -4.65 39.50
CA ILE A 380 -7.82 -3.97 40.03
C ILE A 380 -8.22 -3.38 41.39
N PRO A 381 -7.56 -3.71 42.52
CA PRO A 381 -7.80 -3.01 43.77
C PRO A 381 -7.39 -1.54 43.62
N GLN A 382 -8.19 -0.61 44.15
CA GLN A 382 -7.93 0.85 44.11
C GLN A 382 -6.70 1.32 44.92
N ASP A 383 -5.90 0.39 45.39
CA ASP A 383 -4.87 0.64 46.41
C ASP A 383 -3.55 0.17 45.81
N GLY A 384 -2.95 1.01 44.96
CA GLY A 384 -1.82 0.70 44.09
C GLY A 384 -0.60 0.07 44.78
N SER A 385 -0.60 -1.26 44.92
CA SER A 385 0.53 -2.06 45.38
C SER A 385 0.85 -3.19 44.38
N PRO A 386 2.14 -3.49 44.14
CA PRO A 386 2.54 -4.45 43.11
C PRO A 386 2.42 -5.89 43.61
N ALA A 387 1.77 -6.75 42.82
CA ALA A 387 1.76 -8.19 43.05
C ALA A 387 3.10 -8.80 42.58
N SER A 388 3.87 -9.36 43.52
CA SER A 388 5.06 -10.16 43.26
C SER A 388 4.67 -11.60 42.90
N LEU A 389 5.20 -12.14 41.80
CA LEU A 389 5.13 -13.58 41.51
C LEU A 389 6.55 -14.17 41.53
N ASN A 390 6.85 -14.96 42.56
CA ASN A 390 8.03 -15.82 42.63
C ASN A 390 7.81 -17.06 41.76
N THR A 391 8.77 -17.39 40.91
CA THR A 391 8.81 -18.67 40.18
C THR A 391 9.99 -19.49 40.69
N TYR A 392 9.70 -20.65 41.30
CA TYR A 392 10.70 -21.66 41.61
C TYR A 392 10.89 -22.58 40.40
N ILE A 393 12.13 -22.72 39.95
CA ILE A 393 12.58 -23.71 38.97
C ILE A 393 13.17 -24.89 39.75
N CYS A 394 12.63 -26.08 39.57
CA CYS A 394 13.27 -27.34 39.96
C CYS A 394 13.99 -27.92 38.75
N ALA A 395 15.32 -27.96 38.79
CA ALA A 395 16.17 -28.76 37.92
C ALA A 395 16.80 -29.89 38.76
N ASN A 396 16.84 -31.09 38.20
CA ASN A 396 17.56 -32.24 38.77
C ASN A 396 18.42 -32.90 37.69
N LEU A 397 19.57 -33.44 38.15
CA LEU A 397 20.46 -34.47 37.57
C LEU A 397 21.71 -34.00 36.76
N PRO A 398 22.84 -34.73 36.85
CA PRO A 398 23.92 -34.36 37.78
C PRO A 398 25.33 -34.27 37.14
N SER A 399 26.25 -33.78 37.96
CA SER A 399 27.70 -33.67 37.78
C SER A 399 28.44 -35.00 37.53
N MET A 400 29.46 -34.96 36.66
CA MET A 400 30.67 -35.78 36.81
C MET A 400 31.93 -34.95 36.59
N VAL A 401 32.90 -35.23 37.46
CA VAL A 401 34.26 -34.68 37.59
C VAL A 401 35.25 -35.60 36.86
N HIS A 402 36.27 -35.03 36.20
CA HIS A 402 37.69 -35.48 36.13
C HIS A 402 38.45 -34.52 35.19
N GLN A 403 39.35 -33.68 35.69
CA GLN A 403 40.82 -33.87 35.86
C GLN A 403 41.64 -33.99 34.55
N SER A 404 42.36 -32.90 34.28
CA SER A 404 43.75 -32.75 33.80
C SER A 404 44.52 -33.95 33.22
N GLY A 405 45.16 -33.72 32.06
CA GLY A 405 46.32 -34.46 31.58
C GLY A 405 46.95 -33.80 30.34
N GLU A 406 48.23 -33.41 30.46
CA GLU A 406 49.12 -32.96 29.39
C GLU A 406 49.47 -34.09 28.41
N GLU A 407 49.77 -33.77 27.14
CA GLU A 407 51.08 -34.00 26.50
C GLU A 407 51.04 -33.95 24.95
N THR A 408 52.10 -33.36 24.41
CA THR A 408 52.57 -33.19 23.03
C THR A 408 52.83 -34.49 22.26
N PHE A 409 52.61 -34.51 20.93
CA PHE A 409 53.49 -35.15 19.94
C PHE A 409 53.33 -34.51 18.55
N TYR A 410 54.41 -33.90 18.04
CA TYR A 410 54.64 -33.65 16.61
C TYR A 410 55.45 -34.83 16.06
N THR A 411 54.95 -35.48 15.00
CA THR A 411 55.73 -36.44 14.20
C THR A 411 56.12 -35.80 12.87
N ALA A 412 57.43 -35.74 12.66
CA ALA A 412 58.07 -35.47 11.39
C ALA A 412 57.89 -36.65 10.43
N ILE A 413 57.71 -36.36 9.13
CA ILE A 413 58.01 -37.31 8.06
C ILE A 413 58.92 -36.60 7.08
N ASP A 414 60.17 -37.06 7.09
CA ASP A 414 61.21 -36.82 6.10
C ASP A 414 60.98 -37.78 4.91
N GLY A 415 61.25 -37.34 3.69
CA GLY A 415 60.81 -38.02 2.47
C GLY A 415 61.46 -37.51 1.20
N ASP A 416 62.77 -37.63 1.16
CA ASP A 416 63.70 -37.49 0.04
C ASP A 416 63.18 -37.99 -1.32
N ARG A 417 63.02 -37.09 -2.31
CA ARG A 417 63.16 -37.40 -3.75
C ARG A 417 63.69 -36.19 -4.54
N ASN A 418 65.00 -36.21 -4.77
CA ASN A 418 65.72 -35.39 -5.74
C ASN A 418 65.24 -35.67 -7.17
N LEU A 419 64.66 -34.66 -7.83
CA LEU A 419 64.55 -34.52 -9.28
C LEU A 419 64.76 -33.05 -9.64
N SER A 420 65.98 -32.71 -10.01
CA SER A 420 66.42 -31.37 -10.40
C SER A 420 65.91 -31.00 -11.80
N HIS A 421 64.65 -30.56 -11.87
CA HIS A 421 64.24 -29.64 -12.93
C HIS A 421 64.66 -28.22 -12.51
N THR A 422 65.58 -27.63 -13.26
CA THR A 422 65.93 -26.21 -13.14
C THR A 422 64.76 -25.37 -13.66
N THR A 423 63.72 -25.26 -12.83
CA THR A 423 62.58 -24.38 -13.08
C THR A 423 63.12 -22.96 -12.98
N VAL A 424 63.25 -22.28 -14.12
CA VAL A 424 63.49 -20.84 -14.15
C VAL A 424 62.28 -20.20 -13.47
N VAL A 425 62.41 -19.89 -12.19
CA VAL A 425 61.37 -19.17 -11.44
C VAL A 425 61.23 -17.82 -12.13
N PRO A 426 60.09 -17.52 -12.77
CA PRO A 426 59.89 -16.22 -13.39
C PRO A 426 60.10 -15.16 -12.31
N VAL A 427 60.99 -14.21 -12.57
CA VAL A 427 61.28 -13.10 -11.67
C VAL A 427 59.94 -12.45 -11.32
N GLN A 428 59.55 -12.54 -10.04
CA GLN A 428 58.28 -11.97 -9.61
C GLN A 428 58.30 -10.47 -9.93
N PRO A 429 57.25 -9.95 -10.60
CA PRO A 429 57.17 -8.53 -10.92
C PRO A 429 57.20 -7.73 -9.62
N ASN A 430 58.23 -6.90 -9.46
CA ASN A 430 58.36 -6.03 -8.30
C ASN A 430 57.60 -4.73 -8.56
N LEU A 431 56.37 -4.66 -8.02
CA LEU A 431 55.50 -3.47 -8.09
C LEU A 431 56.16 -2.21 -7.51
N GLU A 432 57.13 -2.33 -6.61
CA GLU A 432 57.83 -1.19 -6.01
C GLU A 432 58.77 -0.48 -6.99
N LYS A 433 59.11 -1.12 -8.12
CA LYS A 433 59.93 -0.51 -9.18
C LYS A 433 59.09 0.22 -10.23
N VAL A 434 57.77 0.11 -10.16
CA VAL A 434 56.85 0.79 -11.08
C VAL A 434 56.77 2.27 -10.70
N PRO A 435 56.80 3.21 -11.67
CA PRO A 435 56.57 4.63 -11.39
C PRO A 435 55.24 4.86 -10.65
N LEU A 436 55.23 5.79 -9.69
CA LEU A 436 54.07 6.04 -8.84
C LEU A 436 52.79 6.27 -9.65
N ASP A 437 52.84 7.06 -10.73
CA ASP A 437 51.65 7.35 -11.54
C ASP A 437 51.00 6.09 -12.14
N ILE A 438 51.82 5.18 -12.66
CA ILE A 438 51.36 3.89 -13.20
C ILE A 438 50.83 3.00 -12.08
N LEU A 439 51.51 3.02 -10.92
CA LEU A 439 51.05 2.29 -9.75
C LEU A 439 49.69 2.80 -9.26
N LEU A 440 49.47 4.12 -9.23
CA LEU A 440 48.18 4.72 -8.85
C LEU A 440 47.07 4.37 -9.85
N GLU A 441 47.39 4.36 -11.15
CA GLU A 441 46.45 3.92 -12.19
C GLU A 441 46.06 2.45 -12.00
N VAL A 442 47.03 1.57 -11.77
CA VAL A 442 46.79 0.15 -11.48
C VAL A 442 45.96 -0.03 -10.20
N ILE A 443 46.31 0.68 -9.11
CA ILE A 443 45.56 0.60 -7.85
C ILE A 443 44.14 1.12 -8.02
N SER A 444 43.90 2.12 -8.88
CA SER A 444 42.56 2.65 -9.13
C SER A 444 41.61 1.68 -9.82
N LEU A 445 42.14 0.59 -10.39
CA LEU A 445 41.36 -0.52 -10.97
C LEU A 445 40.97 -1.58 -9.92
N LEU A 446 41.57 -1.52 -8.73
CA LEU A 446 41.30 -2.47 -7.65
C LEU A 446 40.05 -2.06 -6.87
N GLU A 447 39.37 -3.06 -6.31
CA GLU A 447 38.30 -2.81 -5.36
C GLU A 447 38.85 -2.36 -4.00
N TRP A 448 38.03 -1.63 -3.24
CA TRP A 448 38.45 -1.03 -1.96
C TRP A 448 39.06 -2.05 -0.98
N HIS A 449 38.57 -3.28 -0.97
CA HIS A 449 39.03 -4.30 -0.04
C HIS A 449 40.39 -4.89 -0.46
N GLU A 450 40.67 -4.96 -1.77
CA GLU A 450 41.97 -5.33 -2.33
C GLU A 450 43.02 -4.26 -2.04
N ILE A 451 42.62 -2.98 -2.12
CA ILE A 451 43.47 -1.84 -1.75
C ILE A 451 43.92 -1.93 -0.28
N LEU A 452 42.98 -2.27 0.62
CA LEU A 452 43.31 -2.48 2.03
C LEU A 452 44.24 -3.68 2.27
N GLN A 453 44.15 -4.74 1.47
CA GLN A 453 45.06 -5.88 1.53
C GLN A 453 46.44 -5.51 0.98
N LEU A 454 46.49 -4.77 -0.13
CA LEU A 454 47.72 -4.31 -0.77
C LEU A 454 48.58 -3.47 0.19
N ARG A 455 47.92 -2.67 1.04
CA ARG A 455 48.56 -1.89 2.11
C ARG A 455 49.38 -2.74 3.08
N GLN A 456 49.02 -4.00 3.29
CA GLN A 456 49.70 -4.90 4.22
C GLN A 456 50.98 -5.54 3.62
N VAL A 457 51.20 -5.38 2.31
CA VAL A 457 52.30 -6.04 1.59
C VAL A 457 53.63 -5.30 1.79
N SER A 458 53.65 -3.97 1.62
CA SER A 458 54.88 -3.19 1.80
C SER A 458 54.61 -1.73 2.18
N LYS A 459 55.62 -1.05 2.74
CA LYS A 459 55.52 0.37 3.13
C LYS A 459 55.30 1.30 1.94
N SER A 460 55.89 0.98 0.78
CA SER A 460 55.74 1.76 -0.44
C SER A 460 54.31 1.68 -0.97
N LEU A 461 53.78 0.46 -1.06
CA LEU A 461 52.38 0.22 -1.45
C LEU A 461 51.42 0.84 -0.43
N CYS A 462 51.72 0.75 0.86
CA CYS A 462 50.96 1.42 1.91
C CYS A 462 50.85 2.92 1.65
N ALA A 463 51.98 3.60 1.40
CA ALA A 463 51.99 5.02 1.06
C ALA A 463 51.18 5.32 -0.21
N ALA A 464 51.37 4.52 -1.28
CA ALA A 464 50.63 4.70 -2.53
C ALA A 464 49.11 4.58 -2.30
N THR A 465 48.63 3.59 -1.52
CA THR A 465 47.19 3.42 -1.20
C THR A 465 46.59 4.55 -0.36
N HIS A 466 47.41 5.42 0.22
CA HIS A 466 46.96 6.63 0.92
C HIS A 466 46.95 7.86 0.02
N GLU A 467 47.26 7.74 -1.27
CA GLU A 467 47.14 8.86 -2.19
C GLU A 467 45.68 9.27 -2.40
N ARG A 468 45.44 10.58 -2.38
CA ARG A 468 44.08 11.16 -2.44
C ARG A 468 43.34 10.77 -3.71
N THR A 469 44.07 10.66 -4.83
CA THR A 469 43.52 10.35 -6.15
C THR A 469 42.82 8.99 -6.19
N ILE A 470 43.33 8.00 -5.45
CA ILE A 470 42.73 6.67 -5.36
C ILE A 470 41.34 6.76 -4.74
N TRP A 471 41.24 7.28 -3.51
CA TRP A 471 39.97 7.37 -2.80
C TRP A 471 38.99 8.31 -3.49
N TYR A 472 39.48 9.40 -4.07
CA TYR A 472 38.67 10.28 -4.91
C TYR A 472 38.05 9.51 -6.10
N ASN A 473 38.85 8.73 -6.82
CA ASN A 473 38.38 7.97 -7.97
C ASN A 473 37.39 6.88 -7.57
N ILE A 474 37.66 6.15 -6.47
CA ILE A 474 36.76 5.13 -5.92
C ILE A 474 35.41 5.73 -5.53
N ILE A 475 35.41 6.87 -4.85
CA ILE A 475 34.18 7.56 -4.45
C ILE A 475 33.40 8.01 -5.67
N LYS A 476 34.09 8.60 -6.66
CA LYS A 476 33.48 9.08 -7.89
C LYS A 476 32.92 7.95 -8.76
N SER A 477 33.54 6.78 -8.76
CA SER A 477 33.09 5.60 -9.52
C SER A 477 32.10 4.72 -8.76
N SER A 478 31.95 4.92 -7.44
CA SER A 478 31.04 4.15 -6.60
C SER A 478 29.57 4.42 -6.98
N PRO A 479 28.76 3.36 -7.24
CA PRO A 479 27.32 3.51 -7.46
C PRO A 479 26.60 3.92 -6.17
N SER A 480 27.13 3.50 -5.03
CA SER A 480 26.73 3.98 -3.71
C SER A 480 27.34 5.36 -3.53
N ARG A 481 26.62 6.38 -3.97
CA ARG A 481 26.93 7.74 -3.59
C ARG A 481 26.76 7.83 -2.08
N PHE A 482 27.64 8.57 -1.43
CA PHE A 482 27.43 9.02 -0.06
C PHE A 482 27.90 10.46 -0.03
N LEU A 483 27.13 11.29 0.68
CA LEU A 483 27.44 12.70 0.73
C LEU A 483 28.49 12.94 1.80
N LEU A 484 29.61 13.50 1.38
CA LEU A 484 30.66 13.93 2.28
C LEU A 484 30.15 15.13 3.10
N GLN A 485 30.46 15.15 4.39
CA GLN A 485 30.21 16.31 5.25
C GLN A 485 31.04 17.53 4.84
N LYS A 486 32.02 17.35 3.95
CA LYS A 486 32.94 18.38 3.45
C LYS A 486 33.06 18.26 1.94
N GLN A 487 33.29 19.36 1.24
CA GLN A 487 33.51 19.33 -0.21
C GLN A 487 34.66 18.37 -0.55
N MET A 488 34.44 17.47 -1.51
CA MET A 488 35.39 16.43 -1.90
C MET A 488 36.75 17.01 -2.29
N ARG A 489 36.76 18.19 -2.94
CA ARG A 489 37.97 18.95 -3.28
C ARG A 489 38.79 19.46 -2.08
N ARG A 490 38.14 19.62 -0.91
CA ARG A 490 38.75 20.05 0.36
C ARG A 490 38.99 18.90 1.33
N CYS A 491 38.51 17.70 1.00
CA CYS A 491 38.80 16.52 1.77
C CYS A 491 40.27 16.08 1.61
N SER A 492 40.91 15.78 2.73
CA SER A 492 42.17 15.04 2.76
C SER A 492 41.95 13.61 2.28
N SER A 493 43.03 12.91 1.91
CA SER A 493 42.94 11.50 1.53
C SER A 493 42.31 10.65 2.65
N GLN A 494 42.72 10.90 3.90
CA GLN A 494 42.19 10.21 5.07
C GLN A 494 40.70 10.46 5.26
N GLU A 495 40.23 11.71 5.10
CA GLU A 495 38.79 12.05 5.21
C GLU A 495 37.96 11.31 4.14
N LEU A 496 38.47 11.19 2.92
CA LEU A 496 37.82 10.43 1.84
C LEU A 496 37.77 8.93 2.15
N GLU A 497 38.91 8.36 2.55
CA GLU A 497 39.02 6.95 2.95
C GLU A 497 38.04 6.61 4.07
N GLU A 498 38.07 7.38 5.17
CA GLU A 498 37.20 7.16 6.32
C GLU A 498 35.72 7.25 5.96
N ALA A 499 35.34 8.23 5.14
CA ALA A 499 33.96 8.39 4.71
C ALA A 499 33.50 7.21 3.83
N TYR A 500 34.36 6.75 2.91
CA TYR A 500 34.06 5.57 2.08
C TYR A 500 33.91 4.31 2.93
N LEU A 501 34.87 4.04 3.80
CA LEU A 501 34.85 2.84 4.65
C LEU A 501 33.67 2.87 5.62
N ARG A 502 33.29 4.03 6.16
CA ARG A 502 32.08 4.18 6.99
C ARG A 502 30.83 3.77 6.23
N THR A 503 30.69 4.20 4.98
CA THR A 503 29.56 3.82 4.11
C THR A 503 29.53 2.32 3.81
N GLN A 504 30.68 1.72 3.52
CA GLN A 504 30.79 0.27 3.30
C GLN A 504 30.46 -0.53 4.56
N LEU A 505 30.94 -0.07 5.73
CA LEU A 505 30.62 -0.67 7.02
C LEU A 505 29.15 -0.54 7.35
N ALA A 506 28.53 0.62 7.13
CA ALA A 506 27.08 0.81 7.27
C ALA A 506 26.33 -0.18 6.36
N SER A 507 26.67 -0.23 5.07
CA SER A 507 26.05 -1.15 4.10
C SER A 507 26.16 -2.62 4.51
N ARG A 508 27.32 -3.05 5.01
CA ARG A 508 27.50 -4.42 5.54
C ARG A 508 26.66 -4.69 6.77
N ARG A 509 26.57 -3.71 7.70
CA ARG A 509 25.75 -3.82 8.91
C ARG A 509 24.25 -3.87 8.61
N TRP A 510 23.81 -3.22 7.54
CA TRP A 510 22.44 -3.32 7.04
C TRP A 510 22.06 -4.73 6.58
N VAL A 511 23.00 -5.43 5.92
CA VAL A 511 22.77 -6.80 5.42
C VAL A 511 22.92 -7.83 6.55
N LYS A 512 23.83 -7.60 7.50
CA LYS A 512 24.11 -8.50 8.63
C LYS A 512 24.11 -7.72 9.96
N PRO A 513 22.95 -7.45 10.55
CA PRO A 513 22.85 -6.77 11.84
C PRO A 513 23.34 -7.69 12.96
N THR A 514 24.63 -7.68 13.27
CA THR A 514 25.22 -8.52 14.32
C THR A 514 25.13 -7.92 15.73
N ILE A 515 24.76 -6.63 15.85
CA ILE A 515 24.72 -5.92 17.14
C ILE A 515 23.45 -5.03 17.21
N PRO A 516 22.59 -5.16 18.24
CA PRO A 516 21.45 -4.29 18.46
C PRO A 516 21.90 -2.84 18.69
N ARG A 517 21.25 -1.89 18.00
CA ARG A 517 21.71 -0.49 17.88
C ARG A 517 21.11 0.46 18.90
N ARG A 518 21.78 1.61 19.09
CA ARG A 518 21.22 2.80 19.74
C ARG A 518 20.11 3.35 18.85
N VAL A 519 18.88 3.23 19.32
CA VAL A 519 17.75 4.01 18.82
C VAL A 519 17.77 5.31 19.61
N ASP A 520 18.23 6.39 19.00
CA ASP A 520 18.18 7.70 19.62
C ASP A 520 16.79 8.31 19.30
N ALA A 521 15.86 8.18 20.25
CA ALA A 521 14.59 8.88 20.16
C ALA A 521 14.85 10.39 20.16
N ARG A 522 14.40 11.09 19.11
CA ARG A 522 14.59 12.54 18.98
C ARG A 522 13.26 13.24 19.24
N LEU A 523 13.23 14.01 20.32
CA LEU A 523 12.10 14.88 20.70
C LEU A 523 11.90 15.98 19.65
N GLY A 524 10.66 16.41 19.43
CA GLY A 524 10.34 17.57 18.57
C GLY A 524 9.94 17.25 17.12
N LEU A 525 9.74 15.98 16.78
CA LEU A 525 9.15 15.58 15.50
C LEU A 525 7.62 15.40 15.58
N GLU A 526 7.04 15.62 16.76
CA GLU A 526 5.74 15.07 17.22
C GLU A 526 4.48 15.40 16.40
N TYR A 527 4.59 16.30 15.43
CA TYR A 527 3.46 16.83 14.65
C TYR A 527 3.69 16.82 13.13
N THR A 528 4.70 16.11 12.65
CA THR A 528 5.03 16.14 11.23
C THR A 528 4.12 15.21 10.41
N SER A 529 3.34 15.76 9.48
CA SER A 529 2.60 14.93 8.51
C SER A 529 3.59 14.14 7.67
N LEU A 530 3.39 12.83 7.59
CA LEU A 530 4.28 11.88 6.92
C LEU A 530 4.45 12.19 5.42
N HIS A 531 3.37 12.60 4.76
CA HIS A 531 3.40 12.97 3.35
C HIS A 531 4.20 14.24 3.10
N ASN A 532 4.51 14.99 4.15
CA ASN A 532 5.19 16.26 4.10
C ASN A 532 6.65 16.16 4.58
N THR A 533 7.20 14.97 4.84
CA THR A 533 8.60 14.82 5.26
C THR A 533 9.42 13.97 4.30
N ALA A 534 10.70 14.30 4.14
CA ALA A 534 11.62 13.58 3.27
C ALA A 534 13.04 13.66 3.84
N ILE A 535 13.72 12.51 3.91
CA ILE A 535 15.15 12.46 4.22
C ILE A 535 15.93 12.66 2.93
N LEU A 536 16.86 13.62 2.93
CA LEU A 536 17.71 13.86 1.77
C LEU A 536 18.84 12.82 1.67
N PRO A 537 19.39 12.57 0.47
CA PRO A 537 20.56 11.72 0.31
C PRO A 537 21.67 12.12 1.26
N GLY A 538 22.39 11.12 1.77
CA GLY A 538 23.39 11.28 2.82
C GLY A 538 22.80 11.23 4.22
N GLY A 539 21.47 11.26 4.36
CA GLY A 539 20.74 11.00 5.59
C GLY A 539 20.99 11.99 6.72
N ARG A 540 21.72 13.07 6.45
CA ARG A 540 21.99 14.14 7.40
C ARG A 540 20.84 15.12 7.49
N TRP A 541 20.16 15.42 6.39
CA TRP A 541 19.13 16.46 6.36
C TRP A 541 17.73 15.84 6.28
N LEU A 542 16.87 16.20 7.22
CA LEU A 542 15.45 15.91 7.17
C LEU A 542 14.70 17.17 6.72
N LEU A 543 13.88 17.06 5.67
CA LEU A 543 13.00 18.13 5.22
C LEU A 543 11.57 17.92 5.75
N GLN A 544 10.87 19.03 5.97
CA GLN A 544 9.45 19.07 6.25
C GLN A 544 8.78 20.21 5.47
N LEU A 545 7.63 19.93 4.88
CA LEU A 545 6.69 20.93 4.38
C LEU A 545 5.62 21.20 5.44
N ASP A 546 5.64 22.37 6.05
CA ASP A 546 4.67 22.71 7.08
C ASP A 546 3.28 23.02 6.49
N LYS A 547 2.30 23.23 7.37
CA LYS A 547 0.91 23.60 7.00
C LYS A 547 0.79 24.98 6.35
N ASN A 548 1.82 25.81 6.46
CA ASN A 548 1.93 27.12 5.84
C ASN A 548 2.80 27.06 4.58
N LEU A 549 3.00 25.87 4.00
CA LEU A 549 3.82 25.64 2.81
C LEU A 549 5.27 26.13 2.94
N GLN A 550 5.75 26.33 4.18
CA GLN A 550 7.15 26.60 4.47
C GLN A 550 7.94 25.31 4.41
N VAL A 551 9.13 25.38 3.83
CA VAL A 551 10.06 24.25 3.83
C VAL A 551 11.00 24.45 4.99
N LEU A 552 10.91 23.53 5.95
CA LEU A 552 11.78 23.44 7.11
C LEU A 552 12.80 22.33 6.88
N TYR A 553 13.95 22.44 7.51
CA TYR A 553 14.94 21.37 7.54
C TYR A 553 15.57 21.22 8.91
N MET A 554 16.05 20.02 9.21
CA MET A 554 16.74 19.68 10.45
C MET A 554 18.04 18.94 10.13
N ASP A 555 19.10 19.27 10.86
CA ASP A 555 20.36 18.51 10.84
C ASP A 555 20.25 17.32 11.80
N LEU A 556 20.27 16.12 11.24
CA LEU A 556 20.24 14.86 11.98
C LEU A 556 21.61 14.48 12.53
N ASP A 557 22.70 15.15 12.14
CA ASP A 557 24.01 14.91 12.74
C ASP A 557 24.27 15.82 13.96
N THR A 558 23.50 16.91 14.12
CA THR A 558 23.60 17.75 15.33
C THR A 558 22.82 17.13 16.49
N PRO A 559 23.34 17.22 17.73
CA PRO A 559 22.59 16.79 18.91
C PRO A 559 21.36 17.68 19.14
N GLU A 560 21.49 18.98 18.83
CA GLU A 560 20.41 19.94 18.86
C GLU A 560 19.56 19.79 17.59
N SER A 561 18.47 19.03 17.71
CA SER A 561 17.52 18.76 16.62
C SER A 561 16.56 19.93 16.48
N THR A 562 17.03 21.06 15.95
CA THR A 562 16.20 22.26 15.75
C THR A 562 15.76 22.38 14.30
N TRP A 563 14.47 22.64 14.09
CA TRP A 563 13.94 22.97 12.78
C TRP A 563 14.38 24.37 12.36
N GLN A 564 14.98 24.47 11.18
CA GLN A 564 15.38 25.70 10.54
C GLN A 564 14.51 25.96 9.31
N THR A 565 14.13 27.21 9.07
CA THR A 565 13.38 27.56 7.85
C THR A 565 14.33 27.64 6.66
N LEU A 566 14.11 26.79 5.65
CA LEU A 566 14.82 26.82 4.38
C LEU A 566 14.14 27.77 3.39
N ILE A 567 12.81 27.68 3.27
CA ILE A 567 12.01 28.52 2.37
C ILE A 567 10.81 29.07 3.14
N THR A 568 10.70 30.40 3.17
CA THR A 568 9.53 31.09 3.72
C THR A 568 8.50 31.26 2.60
N ALA A 569 7.38 30.53 2.69
CA ALA A 569 6.22 30.84 1.86
C ALA A 569 5.49 32.06 2.44
N SER A 570 5.38 33.12 1.65
CA SER A 570 4.55 34.27 1.98
C SER A 570 3.10 33.97 1.63
N LEU A 571 2.43 33.15 2.43
CA LEU A 571 0.97 33.04 2.38
C LEU A 571 0.37 34.31 2.98
N ASP A 572 -0.49 34.98 2.24
CA ASP A 572 -1.38 35.97 2.84
C ASP A 572 -2.27 35.24 3.86
N PRO A 573 -2.31 35.66 5.13
CA PRO A 573 -3.18 35.05 6.15
C PRO A 573 -4.67 35.05 5.76
N SER A 574 -5.10 35.87 4.79
CA SER A 574 -6.45 35.86 4.24
C SER A 574 -6.74 34.68 3.31
N THR A 575 -5.70 34.06 2.75
CA THR A 575 -5.83 33.00 1.75
C THR A 575 -6.33 31.71 2.41
N PRO A 576 -7.44 31.12 1.92
CA PRO A 576 -7.96 29.88 2.47
C PRO A 576 -6.90 28.78 2.35
N ARG A 577 -6.63 28.11 3.48
CA ARG A 577 -5.69 27.01 3.52
C ARG A 577 -6.17 25.89 2.59
N PRO A 578 -5.30 25.34 1.73
CA PRO A 578 -5.68 24.20 0.92
C PRO A 578 -6.03 23.02 1.84
N ALA A 579 -7.12 22.32 1.52
CA ALA A 579 -7.58 21.18 2.30
C ALA A 579 -6.58 20.01 2.29
N LEU A 580 -5.72 19.94 1.26
CA LEU A 580 -4.70 18.91 1.09
C LEU A 580 -3.35 19.57 0.82
N SER A 581 -2.32 19.13 1.56
CA SER A 581 -0.93 19.53 1.30
C SER A 581 -0.34 18.66 0.19
N PRO A 582 0.50 19.22 -0.69
CA PRO A 582 1.22 18.42 -1.67
C PRO A 582 2.15 17.44 -0.95
N SER A 583 2.31 16.23 -1.49
CA SER A 583 3.30 15.31 -0.95
C SER A 583 4.71 15.83 -1.25
N LEU A 584 5.52 16.03 -0.21
CA LEU A 584 6.89 16.54 -0.33
C LEU A 584 7.73 15.69 -1.29
N ARG A 585 7.54 14.36 -1.27
CA ARG A 585 8.25 13.43 -2.17
C ARG A 585 7.96 13.68 -3.65
N LEU A 586 6.75 14.14 -4.01
CA LEU A 586 6.38 14.37 -5.41
C LEU A 586 6.87 15.73 -5.91
N ILE A 587 6.93 16.74 -5.04
CA ILE A 587 7.38 18.08 -5.40
C ILE A 587 8.89 18.29 -5.28
N LEU A 588 9.64 17.25 -4.89
CA LEU A 588 11.08 17.28 -4.66
C LEU A 588 11.82 16.53 -5.78
N ASP A 589 12.75 17.20 -6.44
CA ASP A 589 13.61 16.61 -7.47
C ASP A 589 15.06 16.68 -7.03
N ILE A 590 15.64 15.52 -6.69
CA ILE A 590 16.98 15.45 -6.11
C ILE A 590 18.00 15.17 -7.21
N ASP A 591 19.03 16.02 -7.29
CA ASP A 591 20.16 15.80 -8.18
C ASP A 591 21.13 14.80 -7.54
N TYR A 592 20.87 13.52 -7.82
CA TYR A 592 21.77 12.45 -7.40
C TYR A 592 23.14 12.56 -8.06
N GLU A 593 23.29 13.27 -9.18
CA GLU A 593 24.56 13.42 -9.91
C GLU A 593 25.53 14.40 -9.23
N ALA A 594 25.02 15.29 -8.37
CA ALA A 594 25.80 16.29 -7.66
C ALA A 594 26.74 15.69 -6.59
N GLU A 595 27.89 16.34 -6.39
CA GLU A 595 28.89 15.97 -5.36
C GLU A 595 28.34 16.14 -3.93
N HIS A 596 27.39 17.04 -3.74
CA HIS A 596 26.77 17.38 -2.47
C HIS A 596 25.26 17.44 -2.63
N THR A 597 24.51 17.64 -1.53
CA THR A 597 23.05 17.68 -1.58
C THR A 597 22.61 18.86 -2.42
N VAL A 598 22.07 18.58 -3.61
CA VAL A 598 21.44 19.56 -4.51
C VAL A 598 20.09 19.01 -4.90
N PHE A 599 19.06 19.84 -4.83
CA PHE A 599 17.71 19.46 -5.20
C PHE A 599 16.90 20.69 -5.60
N ASN A 600 15.85 20.46 -6.38
CA ASN A 600 14.84 21.46 -6.65
C ASN A 600 13.55 21.09 -5.91
N ILE A 601 12.77 22.09 -5.53
CA ILE A 601 11.45 21.90 -4.91
C ILE A 601 10.42 22.85 -5.52
N ALA A 602 9.24 22.32 -5.84
CA ALA A 602 8.11 23.08 -6.36
C ALA A 602 7.09 23.36 -5.25
N ILE A 603 6.83 24.63 -4.94
CA ILE A 603 5.83 25.01 -3.94
C ILE A 603 4.62 25.61 -4.66
N PRO A 604 3.52 24.86 -4.81
CA PRO A 604 2.26 25.38 -5.31
C PRO A 604 1.50 26.14 -4.21
N THR A 605 1.28 27.44 -4.41
CA THR A 605 0.57 28.31 -3.47
C THR A 605 -0.73 28.77 -4.11
N PRO A 606 -1.90 28.29 -3.64
CA PRO A 606 -3.17 28.84 -4.08
C PRO A 606 -3.29 30.27 -3.56
N TYR A 607 -3.89 31.17 -4.34
CA TYR A 607 -4.24 32.52 -3.90
C TYR A 607 -5.45 33.04 -4.70
N GLN A 608 -6.12 34.05 -4.16
CA GLN A 608 -7.27 34.68 -4.81
C GLN A 608 -6.82 35.96 -5.50
N LEU A 609 -7.17 36.12 -6.78
CA LEU A 609 -6.87 37.36 -7.51
C LEU A 609 -7.79 38.48 -7.00
N GLU A 610 -7.24 39.64 -6.62
CA GLU A 610 -8.06 40.78 -6.20
C GLU A 610 -9.02 41.21 -7.32
N GLY A 611 -10.32 41.31 -7.01
CA GLY A 611 -11.36 41.70 -7.97
C GLY A 611 -11.66 40.66 -9.07
N GLY A 612 -11.01 39.50 -9.05
CA GLY A 612 -11.26 38.41 -9.99
C GLY A 612 -12.51 37.59 -9.64
N PRO A 613 -13.01 36.78 -10.59
CA PRO A 613 -13.97 35.73 -10.28
C PRO A 613 -13.43 34.81 -9.16
N PRO A 614 -14.30 34.08 -8.43
CA PRO A 614 -13.93 33.25 -7.27
C PRO A 614 -13.06 32.02 -7.60
N PHE A 615 -12.36 32.02 -8.73
CA PHE A 615 -11.43 30.98 -9.10
C PHE A 615 -10.09 31.19 -8.38
N LEU A 616 -9.61 30.13 -7.74
CA LEU A 616 -8.29 30.12 -7.14
C LEU A 616 -7.24 30.07 -8.26
N VAL A 617 -6.32 31.03 -8.26
CA VAL A 617 -5.11 30.99 -9.07
C VAL A 617 -4.04 30.27 -8.27
N THR A 618 -3.20 29.49 -8.93
CA THR A 618 -2.10 28.79 -8.28
C THR A 618 -0.78 29.36 -8.73
N LYS A 619 -0.02 29.90 -7.81
CA LYS A 619 1.36 30.32 -8.03
C LYS A 619 2.28 29.14 -7.81
N PHE A 620 3.03 28.74 -8.81
CA PHE A 620 4.12 27.77 -8.64
C PHE A 620 5.42 28.53 -8.43
N THR A 621 6.13 28.23 -7.34
CA THR A 621 7.49 28.73 -7.12
C THR A 621 8.46 27.55 -7.10
N ILE A 622 9.48 27.59 -7.96
CA ILE A 622 10.53 26.57 -8.02
C ILE A 622 11.76 27.12 -7.32
N TRP A 623 12.27 26.37 -6.36
CA TRP A 623 13.46 26.73 -5.57
C TRP A 623 14.56 25.71 -5.83
N GLY A 624 15.76 26.21 -6.06
CA GLY A 624 16.99 25.44 -6.12
C GLY A 624 17.65 25.48 -4.76
N CYS A 625 17.85 24.31 -4.19
CA CYS A 625 18.40 24.14 -2.86
C CYS A 625 19.74 23.41 -2.95
N ALA A 626 20.70 23.84 -2.13
CA ALA A 626 22.01 23.21 -2.07
C ALA A 626 22.56 23.25 -0.64
N THR A 627 23.49 22.34 -0.36
CA THR A 627 24.29 22.40 0.86
C THR A 627 25.03 23.73 0.98
N HIS A 628 24.92 24.37 2.15
CA HIS A 628 25.71 25.54 2.51
C HIS A 628 26.99 25.08 3.20
N PHE A 629 28.13 25.63 2.77
CA PHE A 629 29.45 25.27 3.26
C PHE A 629 30.12 26.46 3.93
N ASP A 630 30.85 26.21 5.00
CA ASP A 630 31.72 27.21 5.65
C ASP A 630 33.04 27.42 4.87
N ASP A 631 33.90 28.28 5.43
CA ASP A 631 35.23 28.56 4.87
C ASP A 631 36.16 27.34 4.83
N ASN A 632 35.91 26.32 5.66
CA ASN A 632 36.64 25.05 5.66
C ASN A 632 36.07 24.05 4.65
N GLY A 633 34.92 24.37 4.04
CA GLY A 633 34.21 23.52 3.11
C GLY A 633 33.37 22.46 3.80
N CYS A 634 33.11 22.60 5.10
CA CYS A 634 32.23 21.73 5.87
C CYS A 634 30.78 22.18 5.69
N ALA A 635 29.87 21.22 5.54
CA ALA A 635 28.45 21.46 5.41
C ALA A 635 27.89 21.93 6.76
N VAL A 636 27.31 23.13 6.77
CA VAL A 636 26.77 23.80 7.98
C VAL A 636 25.26 24.00 7.92
N GLY A 637 24.63 23.79 6.76
CA GLY A 637 23.20 23.96 6.59
C GLY A 637 22.76 23.74 5.15
N LEU A 638 21.52 24.15 4.84
CA LEU A 638 20.97 24.22 3.50
C LEU A 638 20.68 25.68 3.14
N LYS A 639 20.85 26.03 1.87
CA LYS A 639 20.45 27.32 1.31
C LYS A 639 19.49 27.09 0.14
N ALA A 640 18.53 28.00 -0.02
CA ALA A 640 17.58 27.98 -1.12
C ALA A 640 17.66 29.29 -1.92
N ALA A 641 17.48 29.18 -3.24
CA ALA A 641 17.35 30.31 -4.15
C ALA A 641 16.16 30.07 -5.08
N GLN A 642 15.31 31.07 -5.27
CA GLN A 642 14.18 30.96 -6.19
C GLN A 642 14.71 30.89 -7.62
N LEU A 643 14.35 29.86 -8.37
CA LEU A 643 14.76 29.64 -9.77
C LEU A 643 13.70 30.13 -10.75
N SER A 644 12.42 29.86 -10.46
CA SER A 644 11.31 30.21 -11.35
C SER A 644 10.04 30.49 -10.57
N THR A 645 9.16 31.31 -11.15
CA THR A 645 7.83 31.59 -10.63
C THR A 645 6.86 31.82 -11.77
N PHE A 646 5.69 31.17 -11.72
CA PHE A 646 4.65 31.32 -12.72
C PHE A 646 3.27 31.04 -12.14
N GLU A 647 2.22 31.43 -12.85
CA GLU A 647 0.84 31.34 -12.36
C GLU A 647 -0.04 30.49 -13.28
N GLU A 648 -0.86 29.63 -12.67
CA GLU A 648 -1.84 28.81 -13.36
C GLU A 648 -3.26 29.21 -12.96
N ARG A 649 -4.04 29.66 -13.94
CA ARG A 649 -5.45 30.05 -13.79
C ARG A 649 -6.36 28.85 -14.10
N SER A 650 -6.27 27.78 -13.31
CA SER A 650 -7.10 26.58 -13.48
C SER A 650 -8.04 26.36 -12.30
N ILE A 651 -9.31 26.11 -12.61
CA ILE A 651 -10.45 26.17 -11.66
C ILE A 651 -10.41 25.04 -10.61
N ARG A 652 -9.71 23.92 -10.89
CA ARG A 652 -9.57 22.77 -9.97
C ARG A 652 -8.29 22.01 -10.28
N PHE A 653 -7.37 21.94 -9.34
CA PHE A 653 -6.20 21.09 -9.41
C PHE A 653 -5.98 20.39 -8.07
N ALA A 654 -5.50 19.16 -8.11
CA ALA A 654 -5.22 18.35 -6.94
C ALA A 654 -3.76 18.58 -6.52
N LEU A 655 -3.55 19.33 -5.44
CA LEU A 655 -2.21 19.71 -4.94
C LEU A 655 -1.34 18.49 -4.63
N ASP A 656 -1.96 17.41 -4.18
CA ASP A 656 -1.36 16.11 -3.86
C ASP A 656 -0.83 15.35 -5.09
N MET A 657 -1.12 15.82 -6.31
CA MET A 657 -0.69 15.17 -7.56
C MET A 657 0.29 16.02 -8.38
N VAL A 658 0.93 17.03 -7.77
CA VAL A 658 1.98 17.81 -8.41
C VAL A 658 3.30 17.02 -8.35
N HIS A 659 3.93 16.80 -9.51
CA HIS A 659 5.22 16.13 -9.57
C HIS A 659 6.28 16.98 -10.30
N LEU A 660 7.44 17.17 -9.67
CA LEU A 660 8.59 17.89 -10.21
C LEU A 660 9.69 16.90 -10.61
N ARG A 661 10.25 17.04 -11.81
CA ARG A 661 11.48 16.33 -12.19
C ARG A 661 12.22 17.00 -13.33
N GLY A 662 13.52 17.22 -13.15
CA GLY A 662 14.35 17.98 -14.06
C GLY A 662 13.73 19.35 -14.33
N ASP A 663 13.59 19.68 -15.61
CA ASP A 663 13.06 20.97 -16.06
C ASP A 663 11.53 21.01 -16.15
N PHE A 664 10.85 19.93 -15.74
CA PHE A 664 9.41 19.78 -15.95
C PHE A 664 8.65 19.65 -14.64
N ILE A 665 7.46 20.22 -14.63
CA ILE A 665 6.45 20.03 -13.60
C ILE A 665 5.17 19.51 -14.25
N VAL A 666 4.51 18.55 -13.60
CA VAL A 666 3.24 18.00 -14.05
C VAL A 666 2.20 18.10 -12.94
N TYR A 667 0.96 18.38 -13.32
CA TYR A 667 -0.17 18.37 -12.40
C TYR A 667 -1.49 18.11 -13.16
N PRO A 668 -2.52 17.60 -12.48
CA PRO A 668 -3.82 17.37 -13.09
C PRO A 668 -4.76 18.56 -12.89
N THR A 669 -5.54 18.82 -13.93
CA THR A 669 -6.68 19.74 -13.95
C THR A 669 -7.87 19.02 -14.59
N SER A 670 -8.66 19.69 -15.45
CA SER A 670 -9.51 19.02 -16.44
C SER A 670 -8.70 18.26 -17.52
N PHE A 671 -7.39 18.45 -17.53
CA PHE A 671 -6.38 17.86 -18.41
C PHE A 671 -5.13 17.58 -17.58
N ILE A 672 -4.22 16.73 -18.05
CA ILE A 672 -2.90 16.64 -17.41
C ILE A 672 -1.98 17.65 -18.09
N VAL A 673 -1.38 18.54 -17.31
CA VAL A 673 -0.57 19.65 -17.81
C VAL A 673 0.88 19.40 -17.45
N VAL A 674 1.77 19.40 -18.44
CA VAL A 674 3.22 19.38 -18.25
C VAL A 674 3.79 20.73 -18.67
N ILE A 675 4.55 21.36 -17.79
CA ILE A 675 5.17 22.67 -18.03
C ILE A 675 6.68 22.53 -17.90
N ASP A 676 7.39 23.15 -18.82
CA ASP A 676 8.82 23.44 -18.65
C ASP A 676 8.92 24.68 -17.75
N TRP A 677 9.33 24.49 -16.50
CA TRP A 677 9.30 25.58 -15.52
C TRP A 677 10.35 26.66 -15.80
N LYS A 678 11.40 26.35 -16.59
CA LYS A 678 12.40 27.35 -17.01
C LYS A 678 11.80 28.30 -18.03
N LEU A 679 11.02 27.77 -18.97
CA LEU A 679 10.31 28.57 -19.98
C LEU A 679 9.12 29.34 -19.40
N ALA A 680 8.51 28.82 -18.34
CA ALA A 680 7.36 29.43 -17.66
C ALA A 680 7.71 30.64 -16.78
N ASN A 681 8.98 30.89 -16.48
CA ASN A 681 9.36 31.90 -15.49
C ASN A 681 8.84 33.31 -15.85
N GLY A 682 8.12 33.92 -14.92
CA GLY A 682 7.52 35.26 -15.06
C GLY A 682 6.20 35.30 -15.84
N TYR A 683 5.69 34.16 -16.34
CA TYR A 683 4.42 34.12 -17.07
C TYR A 683 3.21 33.95 -16.15
N SER A 684 2.18 34.76 -16.39
CA SER A 684 0.88 34.69 -15.70
C SER A 684 -0.33 34.46 -16.63
N GLU A 685 -0.17 34.71 -17.94
CA GLU A 685 -1.27 34.61 -18.92
C GLU A 685 -1.03 33.57 -20.01
N LYS A 686 0.13 33.63 -20.68
CA LYS A 686 0.48 32.76 -21.81
C LYS A 686 1.53 31.73 -21.41
N LEU A 687 1.15 30.80 -20.55
CA LEU A 687 2.06 29.81 -20.00
C LEU A 687 2.31 28.68 -21.03
N PRO A 688 3.55 28.50 -21.53
CA PRO A 688 3.89 27.42 -22.44
C PRO A 688 3.75 26.05 -21.75
N ARG A 689 2.93 25.18 -22.31
CA ARG A 689 2.57 23.90 -21.70
C ARG A 689 2.29 22.81 -22.73
N PHE A 690 2.39 21.56 -22.30
CA PHE A 690 1.88 20.39 -23.00
C PHE A 690 0.63 19.90 -22.28
N CYS A 691 -0.45 19.65 -23.02
CA CYS A 691 -1.72 19.22 -22.46
C CYS A 691 -2.04 17.81 -22.95
N PHE A 692 -2.37 16.93 -22.01
CA PHE A 692 -2.92 15.60 -22.29
C PHE A 692 -4.42 15.60 -21.98
N PRO A 693 -5.24 14.91 -22.80
CA PRO A 693 -6.65 14.72 -22.48
C PRO A 693 -6.78 14.10 -21.08
N ALA A 694 -7.81 14.49 -20.32
CA ALA A 694 -8.15 13.77 -19.11
C ALA A 694 -8.29 12.29 -19.46
N THR A 695 -7.48 11.48 -18.79
CA THR A 695 -7.63 10.04 -18.90
C THR A 695 -9.03 9.71 -18.40
N GLY A 696 -9.79 8.84 -19.08
CA GLY A 696 -11.19 8.55 -18.74
C GLY A 696 -11.40 7.86 -17.39
N PHE A 697 -10.42 7.95 -16.47
CA PHE A 697 -10.36 7.31 -15.17
C PHE A 697 -9.97 8.32 -14.09
N THR A 698 -10.35 8.01 -12.85
CA THR A 698 -9.90 8.76 -11.67
C THR A 698 -8.39 8.55 -11.49
N LEU A 699 -7.63 9.61 -11.75
CA LEU A 699 -6.19 9.66 -11.55
C LEU A 699 -5.89 9.59 -10.04
N LYS A 700 -4.88 8.81 -9.69
CA LYS A 700 -4.36 8.67 -8.32
C LYS A 700 -2.99 9.31 -8.18
N GLU A 701 -2.10 9.02 -9.13
CA GLU A 701 -0.71 9.52 -9.09
C GLU A 701 -0.20 9.88 -10.49
N LEU A 702 0.78 10.78 -10.51
CA LEU A 702 1.43 11.31 -11.70
C LEU A 702 2.93 11.37 -11.49
N TYR A 703 3.69 10.86 -12.46
CA TYR A 703 5.14 10.86 -12.40
C TYR A 703 5.77 11.21 -13.73
N ILE A 704 6.67 12.20 -13.69
CA ILE A 704 7.55 12.53 -14.82
C ILE A 704 8.62 11.45 -14.89
N LEU A 705 8.67 10.77 -16.02
CA LEU A 705 9.68 9.79 -16.37
C LEU A 705 10.77 10.46 -17.21
N PRO A 706 11.98 9.85 -17.32
CA PRO A 706 12.99 10.27 -18.27
C PRO A 706 12.44 10.31 -19.70
N LYS A 707 13.21 10.93 -20.60
CA LYS A 707 12.89 10.93 -22.04
C LYS A 707 11.55 11.62 -22.38
N LYS A 708 11.07 12.58 -21.58
CA LYS A 708 9.81 13.32 -21.80
C LYS A 708 8.60 12.37 -21.89
N GLN A 709 8.52 11.46 -20.91
CA GLN A 709 7.43 10.51 -20.74
C GLN A 709 6.74 10.75 -19.40
N LEU A 710 5.44 10.47 -19.36
CA LEU A 710 4.56 10.68 -18.22
C LEU A 710 3.96 9.33 -17.85
N PHE A 711 4.11 8.92 -16.59
CA PHE A 711 3.38 7.79 -16.04
C PHE A 711 2.16 8.31 -15.29
N CYS A 712 0.98 7.87 -15.71
CA CYS A 712 -0.29 8.23 -15.08
C CYS A 712 -0.92 6.98 -14.50
N MET A 713 -1.16 7.00 -13.20
CA MET A 713 -1.76 5.88 -12.49
C MET A 713 -3.18 6.22 -12.07
N GLY A 714 -4.14 5.43 -12.51
CA GLY A 714 -5.54 5.49 -12.08
C GLY A 714 -5.90 4.36 -11.13
N GLU A 715 -7.18 4.27 -10.73
CA GLU A 715 -7.61 3.21 -9.83
C GLU A 715 -7.49 1.79 -10.40
N ILE A 716 -7.74 1.64 -11.70
CA ILE A 716 -7.88 0.34 -12.38
C ILE A 716 -6.91 0.18 -13.56
N GLN A 717 -6.27 1.26 -13.97
CA GLN A 717 -5.42 1.30 -15.14
C GLN A 717 -4.30 2.32 -14.92
N TRP A 718 -3.19 2.11 -15.62
CA TRP A 718 -2.12 3.08 -15.73
C TRP A 718 -1.76 3.22 -17.20
N THR A 719 -1.18 4.36 -17.56
CA THR A 719 -0.76 4.66 -18.92
C THR A 719 0.57 5.39 -18.92
N VAL A 720 1.40 5.12 -19.94
CA VAL A 720 2.61 5.89 -20.22
C VAL A 720 2.38 6.72 -21.46
N MET A 721 2.40 8.04 -21.30
CA MET A 721 2.25 8.99 -22.38
C MET A 721 3.58 9.68 -22.69
N SER A 722 3.79 10.18 -23.91
CA SER A 722 4.97 11.00 -24.24
C SER A 722 4.54 12.34 -24.80
N TRP A 723 5.24 13.41 -24.42
CA TRP A 723 5.06 14.75 -25.01
C TRP A 723 6.20 15.15 -25.95
N ARG A 724 7.05 14.22 -26.39
CA ARG A 724 8.15 14.56 -27.32
C ARG A 724 7.65 15.20 -28.62
N ASN A 725 6.52 14.69 -29.13
CA ASN A 725 5.94 15.12 -30.41
C ASN A 725 4.69 15.98 -30.21
N LEU A 726 4.34 16.31 -28.96
CA LEU A 726 3.21 17.20 -28.70
C LEU A 726 3.63 18.65 -28.95
N PRO A 727 2.82 19.43 -29.68
CA PRO A 727 3.09 20.84 -29.86
C PRO A 727 2.97 21.56 -28.51
N LEU A 728 3.89 22.48 -28.26
CA LEU A 728 3.79 23.41 -27.15
C LEU A 728 2.61 24.35 -27.41
N THR A 729 1.72 24.52 -26.45
CA THR A 729 0.61 25.47 -26.53
C THR A 729 0.71 26.51 -25.42
N THR A 730 0.26 27.74 -25.69
CA THR A 730 0.07 28.79 -24.68
C THR A 730 -1.40 28.99 -24.35
N ASP A 731 -2.30 28.50 -25.19
CA ASP A 731 -3.72 28.70 -25.04
C ASP A 731 -4.25 27.69 -24.04
N ILE A 732 -4.76 28.21 -22.93
CA ILE A 732 -5.61 27.41 -22.06
C ILE A 732 -6.88 27.21 -22.88
N LEU A 733 -7.16 25.97 -23.29
CA LEU A 733 -8.43 25.56 -23.90
C LEU A 733 -9.56 25.69 -22.86
N LEU A 734 -9.77 26.91 -22.37
CA LEU A 734 -10.74 27.32 -21.36
C LEU A 734 -12.14 27.46 -21.92
N ASP A 735 -12.33 27.35 -23.24
CA ASP A 735 -13.65 27.30 -23.86
C ASP A 735 -14.30 25.93 -23.65
N ARG A 736 -14.62 25.68 -22.37
CA ARG A 736 -15.32 24.54 -21.79
C ARG A 736 -16.73 24.30 -22.34
N TYR A 737 -17.15 24.95 -23.42
CA TYR A 737 -18.51 24.83 -23.95
C TYR A 737 -18.62 24.63 -25.46
N GLN A 738 -17.54 24.69 -26.25
CA GLN A 738 -17.66 24.59 -27.71
C GLN A 738 -16.93 23.43 -28.40
N TYR A 739 -16.15 22.62 -27.67
CA TYR A 739 -15.51 21.45 -28.28
C TYR A 739 -16.08 20.12 -27.76
N PRO A 740 -16.80 19.34 -28.59
CA PRO A 740 -17.11 17.94 -28.33
C PRO A 740 -15.84 17.10 -28.56
N LEU A 741 -14.81 17.32 -27.73
CA LEU A 741 -13.48 16.74 -27.89
C LEU A 741 -13.39 15.28 -27.41
N ARG A 742 -14.47 14.71 -26.84
CA ARG A 742 -14.48 13.31 -26.38
C ARG A 742 -14.51 12.26 -27.49
N SER A 743 -14.90 12.60 -28.73
CA SER A 743 -15.06 11.60 -29.80
C SER A 743 -14.10 11.74 -30.99
N GLN A 744 -13.45 12.89 -31.20
CA GLN A 744 -12.64 13.12 -32.42
C GLN A 744 -11.13 13.08 -32.22
N TYR A 745 -10.64 13.13 -30.98
CA TYR A 745 -9.22 12.93 -30.70
C TYR A 745 -9.04 11.57 -30.03
N SER A 746 -9.16 10.51 -30.83
CA SER A 746 -8.30 9.35 -30.58
C SER A 746 -6.89 9.92 -30.56
N ALA A 747 -6.24 9.93 -29.39
CA ALA A 747 -4.88 10.42 -29.26
C ALA A 747 -4.08 9.82 -30.43
N PRO A 748 -3.33 10.63 -31.21
CA PRO A 748 -2.51 10.09 -32.29
C PRO A 748 -1.75 8.88 -31.73
N PRO A 749 -1.66 7.75 -32.46
CA PRO A 749 -1.03 6.53 -31.94
C PRO A 749 0.38 6.78 -31.39
N ASP A 750 1.04 7.87 -31.81
CA ASP A 750 2.36 8.30 -31.35
C ASP A 750 2.39 8.96 -29.95
N VAL A 751 1.25 9.36 -29.38
CA VAL A 751 1.17 10.04 -28.07
C VAL A 751 1.02 9.05 -26.92
N CYS A 752 0.35 7.92 -27.16
CA CYS A 752 0.10 6.89 -26.18
C CYS A 752 1.03 5.69 -26.45
N VAL A 753 2.15 5.63 -25.74
CA VAL A 753 3.20 4.64 -26.02
C VAL A 753 2.79 3.24 -25.54
N SER A 754 1.86 3.15 -24.58
CA SER A 754 1.20 1.90 -24.22
C SER A 754 -0.09 2.13 -23.41
N MET A 755 -1.17 1.46 -23.82
CA MET A 755 -2.25 1.06 -22.92
C MET A 755 -2.16 -0.45 -22.76
N LEU A 756 -1.99 -0.94 -21.54
CA LEU A 756 -2.24 -2.35 -21.27
C LEU A 756 -3.75 -2.52 -21.12
N SER A 757 -4.38 -3.11 -22.14
CA SER A 757 -5.81 -3.44 -22.14
C SER A 757 -6.14 -4.64 -21.26
N ASP A 758 -5.14 -5.44 -20.89
CA ASP A 758 -5.33 -6.62 -20.04
C ASP A 758 -5.17 -6.20 -18.58
N ARG A 759 -6.32 -6.09 -17.89
CA ARG A 759 -6.50 -5.73 -16.48
C ARG A 759 -5.22 -6.00 -15.66
N PRO A 760 -4.40 -4.98 -15.37
CA PRO A 760 -3.24 -5.18 -14.50
C PRO A 760 -3.72 -5.76 -13.16
N PRO A 761 -2.93 -6.61 -12.49
CA PRO A 761 -3.34 -7.24 -11.23
C PRO A 761 -3.80 -6.15 -10.27
N LEU A 762 -5.08 -6.19 -9.86
CA LEU A 762 -5.78 -5.15 -9.09
C LEU A 762 -4.82 -4.34 -8.20
N LEU A 763 -4.42 -3.17 -8.71
CA LEU A 763 -3.38 -2.30 -8.12
C LEU A 763 -3.96 -1.38 -7.03
N HIS A 764 -4.98 -1.83 -6.31
CA HIS A 764 -5.43 -1.11 -5.13
C HIS A 764 -4.26 -1.07 -4.14
N GLY A 765 -3.82 0.12 -3.73
CA GLY A 765 -2.76 0.33 -2.74
C GLY A 765 -1.31 0.17 -3.23
N LEU A 766 -1.04 0.41 -4.53
CA LEU A 766 0.32 0.76 -4.94
C LEU A 766 0.86 1.89 -4.06
N THR A 767 2.04 1.66 -3.47
CA THR A 767 2.56 2.52 -2.40
C THR A 767 3.79 3.33 -2.83
N LEU A 768 4.51 2.88 -3.87
CA LEU A 768 5.73 3.56 -4.29
C LEU A 768 6.11 3.26 -5.74
N LEU A 769 6.43 4.32 -6.49
CA LEU A 769 7.09 4.26 -7.80
C LEU A 769 8.56 4.64 -7.61
N HIS A 770 9.48 3.75 -8.02
CA HIS A 770 10.90 4.06 -8.11
C HIS A 770 11.35 4.06 -9.56
N ILE A 771 12.12 5.08 -9.97
CA ILE A 771 12.56 5.26 -11.36
C ILE A 771 14.08 5.31 -11.40
N GLN A 772 14.70 4.26 -11.93
CA GLN A 772 16.15 4.13 -12.05
C GLN A 772 16.54 4.03 -13.53
N GLY A 773 17.03 5.14 -14.09
CA GLY A 773 17.31 5.23 -15.53
C GLY A 773 16.06 4.93 -16.36
N ASP A 774 16.16 3.94 -17.25
CA ASP A 774 15.03 3.48 -18.07
C ASP A 774 14.17 2.41 -17.39
N SER A 775 14.47 2.01 -16.15
CA SER A 775 13.68 1.01 -15.43
C SER A 775 12.72 1.69 -14.46
N VAL A 776 11.46 1.27 -14.51
CA VAL A 776 10.44 1.67 -13.56
C VAL A 776 10.11 0.47 -12.69
N ILE A 777 10.08 0.70 -11.39
CA ILE A 777 9.77 -0.28 -10.37
C ILE A 777 8.53 0.21 -9.64
N LEU A 778 7.51 -0.62 -9.63
CA LEU A 778 6.26 -0.46 -8.91
C LEU A 778 6.22 -1.51 -7.81
N THR A 779 5.88 -1.08 -6.60
CA THR A 779 5.63 -2.01 -5.50
C THR A 779 4.20 -1.90 -5.02
N ASN A 780 3.46 -3.01 -5.12
CA ASN A 780 2.13 -3.16 -4.57
C ASN A 780 2.23 -3.90 -3.23
N THR A 781 1.58 -3.37 -2.19
CA THR A 781 1.60 -3.92 -0.83
C THR A 781 0.29 -4.58 -0.45
N VAL A 782 -0.76 -4.48 -1.27
CA VAL A 782 -2.08 -5.02 -0.93
C VAL A 782 -2.12 -6.53 -1.19
N ASN A 783 -2.30 -7.31 -0.11
CA ASN A 783 -2.31 -8.78 -0.04
C ASN A 783 -0.97 -9.48 -0.28
N ASN A 784 -0.17 -9.00 -1.22
CA ASN A 784 1.13 -9.55 -1.56
C ASN A 784 2.09 -8.40 -1.81
N LEU A 785 3.35 -8.55 -1.43
CA LEU A 785 4.38 -7.64 -1.92
C LEU A 785 4.71 -8.04 -3.36
N ILE A 786 4.11 -7.35 -4.33
CA ILE A 786 4.38 -7.57 -5.75
C ILE A 786 5.32 -6.49 -6.24
N TYR A 787 6.47 -6.94 -6.75
CA TYR A 787 7.44 -6.12 -7.45
C TYR A 787 7.16 -6.19 -8.93
N ILE A 788 6.75 -5.09 -9.52
CA ILE A 788 6.52 -4.99 -10.95
C ILE A 788 7.61 -4.09 -11.48
N SER A 789 8.55 -4.67 -12.24
CA SER A 789 9.56 -3.90 -12.97
C SER A 789 9.29 -3.94 -14.45
N PHE A 790 9.48 -2.81 -15.11
CA PHE A 790 9.41 -2.73 -16.56
C PHE A 790 10.44 -1.73 -17.07
N LYS A 791 10.95 -1.97 -18.27
CA LYS A 791 11.75 -0.98 -18.99
C LYS A 791 10.83 -0.01 -19.71
N LEU A 792 11.14 1.27 -19.62
CA LEU A 792 10.49 2.32 -20.37
C LEU A 792 10.62 2.04 -21.87
N PRO A 793 9.51 2.10 -22.61
CA PRO A 793 9.53 1.88 -24.04
C PRO A 793 10.37 2.98 -24.68
N ASN A 794 11.20 2.60 -25.66
CA ASN A 794 11.94 3.58 -26.44
C ASN A 794 10.91 4.44 -27.21
N PRO A 795 10.84 5.76 -26.99
CA PRO A 795 9.84 6.60 -27.65
C PRO A 795 9.94 6.57 -29.18
N THR A 796 11.12 6.23 -29.72
CA THR A 796 11.37 6.18 -31.17
C THR A 796 11.14 4.80 -31.77
N SER A 797 10.91 3.77 -30.96
CA SER A 797 10.72 2.39 -31.41
C SER A 797 9.72 1.72 -30.49
N PRO A 798 8.46 1.55 -30.91
CA PRO A 798 7.42 0.89 -30.11
C PRO A 798 7.75 -0.61 -29.98
N SER A 799 8.68 -0.95 -29.09
CA SER A 799 8.89 -2.32 -28.66
C SER A 799 7.76 -2.71 -27.71
N PRO A 800 7.26 -3.95 -27.77
CA PRO A 800 6.26 -4.44 -26.83
C PRO A 800 6.76 -4.25 -25.39
N PHE A 801 5.86 -3.76 -24.53
CA PHE A 801 6.16 -3.45 -23.14
C PHE A 801 6.41 -4.76 -22.38
N SER A 802 7.68 -5.04 -22.05
CA SER A 802 8.03 -6.19 -21.21
C SER A 802 7.83 -5.83 -19.75
N ILE A 803 6.76 -6.35 -19.15
CA ILE A 803 6.53 -6.28 -17.71
C ILE A 803 7.07 -7.57 -17.09
N LYS A 804 7.98 -7.41 -16.12
CA LYS A 804 8.38 -8.50 -15.23
C LYS A 804 7.75 -8.26 -13.87
N SER A 805 6.75 -9.07 -13.53
CA SER A 805 6.19 -9.11 -12.18
C SER A 805 6.81 -10.24 -11.38
N THR A 806 7.45 -9.92 -10.28
CA THR A 806 7.98 -10.86 -9.31
C THR A 806 7.19 -10.68 -8.01
N VAL A 807 6.52 -11.73 -7.56
CA VAL A 807 5.92 -11.73 -6.22
C VAL A 807 7.06 -11.93 -5.23
N ILE A 808 7.41 -10.89 -4.47
CA ILE A 808 8.45 -10.98 -3.44
C ILE A 808 7.94 -11.76 -2.24
N HIS A 809 6.71 -11.48 -1.80
CA HIS A 809 6.12 -12.14 -0.64
C HIS A 809 4.64 -12.41 -0.85
N LYS A 810 4.20 -13.64 -0.59
CA LYS A 810 2.79 -14.05 -0.64
C LYS A 810 2.14 -13.87 0.74
N HIS A 811 0.87 -13.47 0.77
CA HIS A 811 0.01 -13.44 1.96
C HIS A 811 0.53 -12.53 3.07
N PHE A 812 0.70 -11.26 2.72
CA PHE A 812 1.05 -10.23 3.68
C PHE A 812 -0.20 -9.78 4.45
N PRO A 813 -0.24 -9.86 5.80
CA PRO A 813 -1.32 -9.28 6.57
C PRO A 813 -1.34 -7.76 6.36
N TYR A 814 -2.55 -7.20 6.25
CA TYR A 814 -2.87 -5.86 5.74
C TYR A 814 -2.29 -4.63 6.48
N THR A 815 -1.30 -4.78 7.36
CA THR A 815 -0.94 -3.74 8.36
C THR A 815 0.52 -3.29 8.35
N GLY A 816 1.34 -3.70 7.37
CA GLY A 816 2.75 -3.32 7.34
C GLY A 816 3.02 -1.99 6.64
N CYS A 817 3.80 -1.11 7.29
CA CYS A 817 4.46 -0.01 6.60
C CYS A 817 5.62 -0.53 5.74
N PHE A 818 5.81 0.07 4.57
CA PHE A 818 6.79 -0.32 3.59
C PHE A 818 7.39 0.92 2.91
N ASP A 819 8.71 0.97 2.80
CA ASP A 819 9.40 1.97 1.98
C ASP A 819 10.52 1.31 1.18
N VAL A 820 10.74 1.81 -0.04
CA VAL A 820 11.67 1.22 -1.00
C VAL A 820 12.62 2.29 -1.51
N GLY A 821 13.88 2.15 -1.14
CA GLY A 821 14.98 2.76 -1.87
C GLY A 821 15.30 2.00 -3.15
N SER A 822 16.17 2.58 -3.98
CA SER A 822 16.66 1.97 -5.23
C SER A 822 17.23 0.56 -5.09
N LEU A 823 17.77 0.24 -3.92
CA LEU A 823 18.53 -0.99 -3.66
C LEU A 823 18.04 -1.78 -2.45
N CYS A 824 17.11 -1.24 -1.66
CA CYS A 824 16.55 -1.94 -0.51
C CYS A 824 15.10 -1.55 -0.27
N GLY A 825 14.30 -2.54 0.12
CA GLY A 825 12.98 -2.34 0.70
C GLY A 825 13.06 -2.63 2.18
N LEU A 826 12.47 -1.77 2.99
CA LEU A 826 12.21 -2.07 4.38
C LEU A 826 10.73 -2.36 4.55
N MET A 827 10.43 -3.44 5.25
CA MET A 827 9.08 -3.89 5.52
C MET A 827 8.91 -4.09 7.01
N CYS A 828 7.76 -3.73 7.53
CA CYS A 828 7.37 -4.11 8.89
C CYS A 828 6.21 -5.12 8.79
N PRO A 829 6.46 -6.44 8.70
CA PRO A 829 5.37 -7.42 8.54
C PRO A 829 4.48 -7.56 9.78
N ASN A 830 4.97 -7.15 10.94
CA ASN A 830 4.22 -7.03 12.18
C ASN A 830 4.89 -5.99 13.07
N ASN A 831 4.22 -5.54 14.14
CA ASN A 831 4.73 -4.51 15.06
C ASN A 831 6.10 -4.82 15.72
N ASN A 832 6.63 -6.04 15.58
CA ASN A 832 7.82 -6.52 16.28
C ASN A 832 8.93 -7.00 15.33
N SER A 833 8.85 -6.74 14.02
CA SER A 833 9.91 -7.12 13.08
C SER A 833 10.03 -6.12 11.95
N ILE A 834 11.27 -5.87 11.51
CA ILE A 834 11.56 -5.11 10.30
C ILE A 834 12.33 -6.05 9.37
N VAL A 835 11.69 -6.46 8.28
CA VAL A 835 12.35 -7.21 7.22
C VAL A 835 13.06 -6.21 6.31
N THR A 836 14.38 -6.39 6.16
CA THR A 836 15.13 -5.67 5.13
C THR A 836 15.25 -6.61 3.93
N THR A 837 14.83 -6.16 2.75
CA THR A 837 15.12 -6.88 1.51
C THR A 837 16.06 -6.02 0.71
N VAL A 838 17.22 -6.56 0.34
CA VAL A 838 18.10 -5.93 -0.63
C VAL A 838 17.72 -6.49 -2.00
N TYR A 839 17.35 -5.59 -2.90
CA TYR A 839 17.09 -5.96 -4.28
C TYR A 839 18.42 -5.84 -5.01
N GLU A 840 19.07 -6.96 -5.29
CA GLU A 840 20.05 -6.95 -6.37
C GLU A 840 19.26 -6.74 -7.67
N LEU A 841 19.64 -5.70 -8.43
CA LEU A 841 19.14 -5.53 -9.79
C LEU A 841 19.39 -6.86 -10.52
N PRO A 842 18.39 -7.41 -11.21
CA PRO A 842 18.52 -8.73 -11.82
C PRO A 842 19.64 -8.68 -12.88
N GLY A 843 20.84 -9.09 -12.48
CA GLY A 843 21.72 -9.84 -13.38
C GLY A 843 20.97 -11.10 -13.79
N GLU A 844 21.18 -11.57 -15.02
CA GLU A 844 20.51 -12.75 -15.55
C GLU A 844 20.78 -13.99 -14.67
N GLY A 845 19.95 -14.24 -13.65
CA GLY A 845 19.93 -15.51 -12.93
C GLY A 845 19.93 -15.48 -11.39
N THR A 846 20.14 -14.35 -10.71
CA THR A 846 20.12 -14.34 -9.23
C THR A 846 18.73 -14.02 -8.67
N HIS A 847 18.25 -14.88 -7.78
CA HIS A 847 17.05 -14.60 -6.98
C HIS A 847 17.37 -13.50 -5.95
N PRO A 848 16.43 -12.60 -5.63
CA PRO A 848 16.62 -11.62 -4.57
C PRO A 848 16.95 -12.34 -3.24
N SER A 849 17.99 -11.87 -2.55
CA SER A 849 18.33 -12.37 -1.22
C SER A 849 17.54 -11.59 -0.16
N HIS A 850 17.00 -12.32 0.82
CA HIS A 850 16.19 -11.75 1.90
C HIS A 850 16.92 -11.88 3.24
N SER A 851 17.04 -10.79 3.99
CA SER A 851 17.54 -10.78 5.36
C SER A 851 16.43 -10.31 6.31
N MET A 852 15.83 -11.24 7.04
CA MET A 852 14.81 -10.89 8.04
C MET A 852 15.47 -10.47 9.35
N PHE A 853 15.10 -9.30 9.87
CA PHE A 853 15.52 -8.82 11.18
C PHE A 853 14.32 -8.73 12.13
N THR A 854 14.44 -9.33 13.31
CA THR A 854 13.40 -9.34 14.34
C THR A 854 13.80 -8.44 15.52
N TRP A 855 12.89 -7.56 15.96
CA TRP A 855 13.18 -6.62 17.06
C TRP A 855 13.42 -7.31 18.41
N ALA A 856 13.00 -8.57 18.56
CA ALA A 856 13.15 -9.36 19.78
C ALA A 856 14.61 -9.46 20.28
N ASP A 857 15.60 -9.22 19.41
CA ASP A 857 17.03 -9.26 19.76
C ASP A 857 17.56 -7.94 20.34
N ILE A 858 16.77 -6.86 20.32
CA ILE A 858 17.09 -5.60 21.00
C ILE A 858 16.52 -5.68 22.42
N SER A 859 17.38 -5.90 23.41
CA SER A 859 17.04 -6.10 24.83
C SER A 859 16.42 -4.89 25.55
N SER A 860 15.96 -3.86 24.82
CA SER A 860 15.31 -2.68 25.39
C SER A 860 13.78 -2.83 25.38
N PRO A 861 13.12 -3.01 26.54
CA PRO A 861 11.66 -3.16 26.64
C PRO A 861 10.87 -1.87 26.33
N ILE A 862 11.55 -0.76 25.99
CA ILE A 862 10.92 0.55 25.75
C ILE A 862 10.42 0.72 24.29
N LEU A 863 10.81 -0.15 23.35
CA LEU A 863 10.83 0.20 21.93
C LEU A 863 10.23 -0.84 20.97
N ALA A 864 9.14 -1.52 21.33
CA ALA A 864 8.31 -2.17 20.32
C ALA A 864 7.27 -1.14 19.86
N PRO A 865 7.46 -0.43 18.73
CA PRO A 865 6.46 0.50 18.23
C PRO A 865 5.19 -0.28 17.89
N LYS A 866 4.25 -0.33 18.84
CA LYS A 866 2.88 -0.74 18.57
C LYS A 866 2.35 0.29 17.57
N ASN A 867 2.16 -0.13 16.32
CA ASN A 867 1.65 0.67 15.19
C ASN A 867 2.70 1.58 14.53
N LEU A 868 3.61 0.97 13.77
CA LEU A 868 4.52 1.67 12.86
C LEU A 868 3.70 2.29 11.71
N LEU A 869 3.66 3.62 11.66
CA LEU A 869 2.82 4.39 10.73
C LEU A 869 3.56 4.65 9.41
N TYR A 870 4.88 4.88 9.49
CA TYR A 870 5.68 5.28 8.35
C TYR A 870 7.15 4.91 8.48
N MET A 871 7.77 4.75 7.32
CA MET A 871 9.18 4.49 7.16
C MET A 871 9.70 5.36 5.99
N ALA A 872 10.81 6.04 6.18
CA ALA A 872 11.54 6.70 5.09
C ALA A 872 12.96 6.18 5.04
N VAL A 873 13.42 5.71 3.88
CA VAL A 873 14.78 5.20 3.70
C VAL A 873 15.55 6.11 2.78
N ASP A 874 16.68 6.62 3.26
CA ASP A 874 17.68 7.14 2.36
C ASP A 874 18.47 5.98 1.74
N GLY A 875 18.26 5.73 0.45
CA GLY A 875 18.99 4.70 -0.30
C GLY A 875 20.51 4.92 -0.36
N VAL A 876 20.99 6.14 -0.11
CA VAL A 876 22.39 6.55 -0.17
C VAL A 876 23.10 6.29 1.17
N SER A 877 22.71 6.99 2.24
CA SER A 877 23.31 6.77 3.58
C SER A 877 22.87 5.47 4.23
N ARG A 878 21.78 4.87 3.74
CA ARG A 878 21.07 3.81 4.44
C ARG A 878 20.71 4.30 5.85
N ARG A 879 20.07 5.45 5.96
CA ARG A 879 19.39 5.88 7.19
C ARG A 879 17.91 5.64 7.04
N CYS A 880 17.26 5.29 8.15
CA CYS A 880 15.83 5.05 8.17
C CYS A 880 15.16 5.94 9.21
N LEU A 881 14.17 6.70 8.79
CA LEU A 881 13.23 7.34 9.68
C LEU A 881 12.07 6.38 9.94
N ILE A 882 11.72 6.15 11.20
CA ILE A 882 10.57 5.34 11.57
C ILE A 882 9.63 6.18 12.42
N ALA A 883 8.37 6.29 12.00
CA ALA A 883 7.33 6.95 12.78
C ALA A 883 6.35 5.91 13.34
N SER A 884 5.98 6.02 14.61
CA SER A 884 4.97 5.17 15.26
C SER A 884 3.86 6.00 15.90
N TYR A 885 2.68 5.40 16.07
CA TYR A 885 1.48 6.11 16.53
C TYR A 885 1.44 6.36 18.05
N SER A 886 2.28 5.71 18.86
CA SER A 886 1.92 5.51 20.27
C SER A 886 1.92 6.78 21.14
N GLU A 887 2.69 7.83 20.85
CA GLU A 887 2.71 9.05 21.69
C GLU A 887 2.96 10.36 20.92
N GLY A 888 2.82 10.36 19.59
CA GLY A 888 3.24 11.48 18.74
C GLY A 888 4.74 11.45 18.41
N ASP A 889 5.57 10.75 19.18
CA ASP A 889 7.01 10.69 18.95
C ASP A 889 7.42 10.03 17.63
N PHE A 890 8.40 10.64 16.94
CA PHE A 890 9.10 10.00 15.81
C PHE A 890 10.45 9.51 16.28
N GLN A 891 10.87 8.36 15.75
CA GLN A 891 12.16 7.78 16.07
C GLN A 891 13.03 7.76 14.81
N VAL A 892 14.13 8.50 14.85
CA VAL A 892 15.16 8.39 13.82
C VAL A 892 16.02 7.19 14.19
N ILE A 893 16.04 6.16 13.34
CA ILE A 893 16.87 4.99 13.60
C ILE A 893 18.07 5.06 12.68
N ASP A 894 19.22 5.41 13.26
CA ASP A 894 20.49 5.36 12.54
C ASP A 894 20.99 3.90 12.51
N PHE A 895 20.96 3.32 11.32
CA PHE A 895 21.47 1.98 11.05
C PHE A 895 22.83 2.06 10.33
#